data_AF-A0A3D1HR11-F1
#
_entry.id   AF-A0A3D1HR11-F1
#
_cell.length_a   1.000
_cell.length_b   1.000
_cell.length_c   1.000
_cell.angle_alpha   90.00
_cell.angle_beta   90.00
_cell.angle_gamma   90.00
#
_symmetry.space_group_name_H-M   'P 1'
#
loop_
_entity.id
_entity.type
_entity.pdbx_description
1 polymer ?
#
loop_
_entity_poly.entity_id
_entity_poly.type
_entity_poly.pdbx_seq_one_letter_code
_entity_poly.pdbx_strand_id
1 'polypeptide(L)'
;MMLGIDGVLLALIITFIILFGSILSGFPVAFAIGGAGVLSFVVVALLDTAGLLTHSLVDVTSPEYKDLLNSGVSRLAISKFSYPDLPRIIEPVFSQGWERAVDRTLSFVVNRINERVIAGQSIETLLAILMFVLMGITLERSNIANDLLTSMARVFGGLPGGLAVSVVVVGAFLAASTGIVGATVVTMGLLSLPTMLRNGYSPKLATGVISASGTLGQIIPPSIVIIILGTLAGDLYSTAQEERARSVGCNDALTYLGEPAVVSVGTLFQAALLPGIMLALLYALYAFGYAIFRPESAPAVPSAGHTDSRTNRRNILVFAAGVPAVVAGAFLLMQQTNIVGSQDVTIDSYSDIGITASLRTNVDEQCKRSMIELHGQEAWNQAVSEAEAIAAQGGVEASEKLTEDELAAALQTKLAAAAPIGFGIGGFAFAVMLMISLGRSADIGLSQRHMAVGMAGALLSMLVDVWLVTPLTSPGLTVIMMLIPWALIYYGIKPVVAALARVELLRVVFPPLVLIIAVLGSILGGITNPTPAAGLGAAGALMLAAFRKLTDDQKSTKVILQASYAVVICILMGVNFDLRISTEQVSPETWIAFLFAYGMYLYALFGLLMACLVLYQGDVLRPVVRETSKVTSMVFTILIGSQVLNLVVISYGGEHYIQQYLRSFDNEITIFLIVMVLLFVLGFVLDFLEIIYIVVPIVGPVIYGGTFDPAWVTIMIAINLQTSFLTPPFGFALFYLRGVAPRSVRTQDIYRGVLPFVVIQIVGLLILWFFPEIVTIVPQLLD
;
A
#
# COMPACT_ATOMS: atom_id res chain seq x y z
N MET A 1 8.87 -44.70 10.51
CA MET A 1 7.69 -44.41 9.66
C MET A 1 6.48 -45.00 10.34
N MET A 2 5.63 -44.16 10.90
CA MET A 2 4.36 -44.58 11.50
C MET A 2 3.27 -44.51 10.42
N LEU A 3 2.47 -45.58 10.23
CA LEU A 3 1.39 -45.65 9.21
C LEU A 3 1.83 -45.48 7.74
N GLY A 4 3.12 -45.68 7.41
CA GLY A 4 3.65 -45.45 6.05
C GLY A 4 3.84 -43.98 5.68
N ILE A 5 3.62 -43.07 6.64
CA ILE A 5 3.78 -41.63 6.48
C ILE A 5 5.19 -41.24 6.94
N ASP A 6 5.80 -40.31 6.20
CA ASP A 6 7.10 -39.73 6.54
C ASP A 6 7.03 -38.97 7.87
N GLY A 7 8.04 -39.13 8.73
CA GLY A 7 8.06 -38.53 10.07
C GLY A 7 7.91 -37.00 10.07
N VAL A 8 8.42 -36.31 9.04
CA VAL A 8 8.31 -34.85 8.92
C VAL A 8 6.89 -34.44 8.55
N LEU A 9 6.22 -35.20 7.68
CA LEU A 9 4.82 -34.95 7.33
C LEU A 9 3.90 -35.20 8.53
N LEU A 10 4.16 -36.24 9.31
CA LEU A 10 3.41 -36.51 10.54
C LEU A 10 3.62 -35.38 11.57
N ALA A 11 4.85 -34.90 11.74
CA ALA A 11 5.15 -33.74 12.59
C ALA A 11 4.41 -32.47 12.12
N LEU A 12 4.40 -32.18 10.81
CA LEU A 12 3.60 -31.08 10.24
C LEU A 12 2.11 -31.23 10.57
N ILE A 13 1.53 -32.42 10.36
CA ILE A 13 0.11 -32.68 10.64
C ILE A 13 -0.19 -32.45 12.13
N ILE A 14 0.66 -32.95 13.04
CA ILE A 14 0.51 -32.74 14.49
C ILE A 14 0.53 -31.23 14.80
N THR A 15 1.49 -30.50 14.27
CA THR A 15 1.62 -29.04 14.46
C THR A 15 0.37 -28.29 13.99
N PHE A 16 -0.12 -28.59 12.79
CA PHE A 16 -1.33 -27.97 12.26
C PHE A 16 -2.59 -28.37 13.04
N ILE A 17 -2.74 -29.62 13.47
CA ILE A 17 -3.88 -30.05 14.29
C ILE A 17 -3.91 -29.31 15.63
N ILE A 18 -2.76 -29.17 16.30
CA ILE A 18 -2.67 -28.44 17.58
C ILE A 18 -2.98 -26.96 17.35
N LEU A 19 -2.43 -26.35 16.29
CA LEU A 19 -2.68 -24.95 15.93
C LEU A 19 -4.18 -24.72 15.67
N PHE A 20 -4.78 -25.49 14.75
CA PHE A 20 -6.18 -25.35 14.40
C PHE A 20 -7.11 -25.70 15.56
N GLY A 21 -6.81 -26.74 16.33
CA GLY A 21 -7.58 -27.09 17.53
C GLY A 21 -7.58 -25.96 18.57
N SER A 22 -6.43 -25.30 18.76
CA SER A 22 -6.29 -24.16 19.67
C SER A 22 -7.10 -22.96 19.19
N ILE A 23 -7.02 -22.62 17.90
CA ILE A 23 -7.76 -21.49 17.31
C ILE A 23 -9.27 -21.74 17.33
N LEU A 24 -9.70 -22.95 16.95
CA LEU A 24 -11.12 -23.34 16.95
C LEU A 24 -11.73 -23.40 18.36
N SER A 25 -10.90 -23.59 19.39
CA SER A 25 -11.36 -23.52 20.79
C SER A 25 -11.73 -22.11 21.26
N GLY A 26 -11.46 -21.08 20.44
CA GLY A 26 -11.65 -19.66 20.80
C GLY A 26 -10.52 -19.09 21.65
N PHE A 27 -9.41 -19.82 21.79
CA PHE A 27 -8.21 -19.30 22.44
C PHE A 27 -7.62 -18.14 21.63
N PRO A 28 -7.15 -17.05 22.26
CA PRO A 28 -6.65 -15.91 21.50
C PRO A 28 -5.48 -16.32 20.61
N VAL A 29 -5.61 -16.06 19.31
CA VAL A 29 -4.74 -16.63 18.27
C VAL A 29 -3.27 -16.30 18.50
N ALA A 30 -2.99 -15.07 18.94
CA ALA A 30 -1.64 -14.62 19.24
C ALA A 30 -0.89 -15.55 20.24
N PHE A 31 -1.60 -16.11 21.22
CA PHE A 31 -1.04 -17.09 22.16
C PHE A 31 -1.16 -18.52 21.64
N ALA A 32 -2.19 -18.82 20.86
CA ALA A 32 -2.39 -20.13 20.24
C ALA A 32 -1.20 -20.52 19.33
N ILE A 33 -0.67 -19.57 18.56
CA ILE A 33 0.45 -19.82 17.65
C ILE A 33 1.72 -20.24 18.41
N GLY A 34 2.15 -19.43 19.38
CA GLY A 34 3.34 -19.72 20.19
C GLY A 34 3.17 -21.00 21.03
N GLY A 35 1.99 -21.16 21.64
CA GLY A 35 1.64 -22.36 22.39
C GLY A 35 1.61 -23.63 21.53
N ALA A 36 1.08 -23.55 20.31
CA ALA A 36 1.09 -24.65 19.37
C ALA A 36 2.51 -25.01 18.93
N GLY A 37 3.39 -24.03 18.73
CA GLY A 37 4.81 -24.28 18.46
C GLY A 37 5.47 -25.08 19.59
N VAL A 38 5.32 -24.63 20.85
CA VAL A 38 5.91 -25.33 22.00
C VAL A 38 5.32 -26.73 22.18
N LEU A 39 3.99 -26.85 22.14
CA LEU A 39 3.30 -28.11 22.43
C LEU A 39 3.52 -29.14 21.32
N SER A 40 3.52 -28.71 20.05
CA SER A 40 3.87 -29.57 18.93
C SER A 40 5.32 -30.04 19.01
N PHE A 41 6.26 -29.16 19.35
CA PHE A 41 7.66 -29.54 19.53
C PHE A 41 7.80 -30.64 20.59
N VAL A 42 7.15 -30.49 21.75
CA VAL A 42 7.20 -31.50 22.82
C VAL A 42 6.63 -32.84 22.34
N VAL A 43 5.48 -32.83 21.67
CA VAL A 43 4.87 -34.06 21.14
C VAL A 43 5.78 -34.72 20.11
N VAL A 44 6.35 -33.95 19.18
CA VAL A 44 7.27 -34.45 18.14
C VAL A 44 8.54 -35.01 18.78
N ALA A 45 9.14 -34.32 19.75
CA ALA A 45 10.32 -34.78 20.47
C ALA A 45 10.07 -36.11 21.22
N LEU A 46 8.90 -36.26 21.86
CA LEU A 46 8.53 -37.51 22.53
C LEU A 46 8.36 -38.67 21.54
N LEU A 47 7.74 -38.41 20.38
CA LEU A 47 7.54 -39.43 19.34
C LEU A 47 8.85 -39.81 18.64
N ASP A 48 9.76 -38.85 18.42
CA ASP A 48 11.10 -39.09 17.88
C ASP A 48 11.95 -39.91 18.85
N THR A 49 11.93 -39.58 20.15
CA THR A 49 12.62 -40.35 21.20
C THR A 49 12.08 -41.78 21.32
N ALA A 50 10.78 -41.97 21.05
CA ALA A 50 10.16 -43.30 20.98
C ALA A 50 10.51 -44.08 19.69
N GLY A 51 11.30 -43.50 18.78
CA GLY A 51 11.67 -44.11 17.50
C GLY A 51 10.53 -44.18 16.49
N LEU A 52 9.42 -43.48 16.72
CA LEU A 52 8.22 -43.54 15.88
C LEU A 52 8.32 -42.58 14.67
N LEU A 53 9.08 -41.49 14.82
CA LEU A 53 9.34 -40.53 13.76
C LEU A 53 10.69 -40.81 13.10
N THR A 54 10.64 -41.28 11.85
CA THR A 54 11.83 -41.39 11.00
C THR A 54 11.54 -40.71 9.67
N HIS A 55 12.53 -39.99 9.16
CA HIS A 55 12.48 -39.27 7.89
C HIS A 55 13.30 -40.01 6.84
N SER A 56 12.80 -40.04 5.60
CA SER A 56 13.50 -40.64 4.47
C SER A 56 14.13 -39.52 3.63
N LEU A 57 15.46 -39.51 3.60
CA LEU A 57 16.28 -38.57 2.83
C LEU A 57 16.86 -39.27 1.59
N VAL A 58 17.08 -38.50 0.52
CA VAL A 58 17.83 -38.96 -0.66
C VAL A 58 19.29 -39.16 -0.25
N ASP A 59 19.88 -40.30 -0.62
CA ASP A 59 21.29 -40.58 -0.36
C ASP A 59 22.18 -39.70 -1.25
N VAL A 60 22.69 -38.61 -0.70
CA VAL A 60 23.60 -37.68 -1.40
C VAL A 60 24.97 -38.26 -1.71
N THR A 61 25.33 -39.41 -1.12
CA THR A 61 26.60 -40.09 -1.35
C THR A 61 26.55 -41.10 -2.49
N SER A 62 25.33 -41.50 -2.88
CA SER A 62 25.05 -42.46 -3.94
C SER A 62 25.64 -42.03 -5.29
N PRO A 63 26.13 -42.98 -6.11
CA PRO A 63 26.60 -42.69 -7.45
C PRO A 63 25.49 -42.10 -8.33
N GLU A 64 24.24 -42.56 -8.17
CA GLU A 64 23.09 -42.08 -8.93
C GLU A 64 22.79 -40.60 -8.67
N TYR A 65 22.94 -40.13 -7.41
CA TYR A 65 22.81 -38.72 -7.07
C TYR A 65 23.93 -37.87 -7.68
N LYS A 66 25.17 -38.39 -7.68
CA LYS A 66 26.31 -37.70 -8.29
C LYS A 66 26.18 -37.62 -9.80
N ASP A 67 25.64 -38.64 -10.44
CA ASP A 67 25.37 -38.66 -11.88
C ASP A 67 24.34 -37.59 -12.27
N LEU A 68 23.28 -37.42 -11.48
CA LEU A 68 22.33 -36.32 -11.66
C LEU A 68 23.00 -34.94 -11.53
N LEU A 69 23.86 -34.75 -10.53
CA LEU A 69 24.60 -33.49 -10.41
C LEU A 69 25.54 -33.25 -11.60
N ASN A 70 26.22 -34.30 -12.07
CA ASN A 70 27.11 -34.22 -13.22
C ASN A 70 26.35 -33.96 -14.54
N SER A 71 25.07 -34.36 -14.61
CA SER A 71 24.18 -34.04 -15.74
C SER A 71 23.72 -32.59 -15.76
N GLY A 72 24.08 -31.78 -14.75
CA GLY A 72 23.74 -30.36 -14.65
C GLY A 72 22.48 -30.06 -13.85
N VAL A 73 21.84 -31.07 -13.23
CA VAL A 73 20.68 -30.85 -12.36
C VAL A 73 21.12 -30.19 -11.06
N SER A 74 20.48 -29.09 -10.68
CA SER A 74 20.82 -28.36 -9.46
C SER A 74 20.45 -29.18 -8.21
N ARG A 75 21.22 -29.02 -7.13
CA ARG A 75 20.95 -29.70 -5.84
C ARG A 75 19.54 -29.42 -5.30
N LEU A 76 19.00 -28.24 -5.60
CA LEU A 76 17.69 -27.79 -5.15
C LEU A 76 16.54 -28.47 -5.92
N ALA A 77 16.79 -28.97 -7.13
CA ALA A 77 15.81 -29.69 -7.94
C ALA A 77 15.75 -31.19 -7.60
N ILE A 78 16.79 -31.73 -6.95
CA ILE A 78 16.84 -33.14 -6.56
C ILE A 78 16.14 -33.32 -5.22
N SER A 79 14.98 -33.99 -5.25
CA SER A 79 14.22 -34.34 -4.05
C SER A 79 13.65 -35.75 -4.16
N LYS A 80 13.16 -36.28 -3.03
CA LYS A 80 12.46 -37.57 -3.01
C LYS A 80 11.14 -37.57 -3.80
N PHE A 81 10.61 -36.38 -4.12
CA PHE A 81 9.38 -36.22 -4.89
C PHE A 81 9.68 -36.17 -6.39
N SER A 82 10.71 -35.41 -6.77
CA SER A 82 11.12 -35.25 -8.17
C SER A 82 11.82 -36.50 -8.72
N TYR A 83 12.60 -37.19 -7.88
CA TYR A 83 13.36 -38.39 -8.25
C TYR A 83 13.07 -39.54 -7.26
N PRO A 84 11.91 -40.22 -7.40
CA PRO A 84 11.50 -41.23 -6.46
C PRO A 84 12.41 -42.47 -6.47
N ASP A 85 13.10 -42.74 -7.56
CA ASP A 85 13.92 -43.94 -7.77
C ASP A 85 15.32 -43.86 -7.11
N LEU A 86 15.70 -42.69 -6.59
CA LEU A 86 16.99 -42.53 -5.93
C LEU A 86 17.08 -43.34 -4.62
N PRO A 87 18.25 -43.90 -4.29
CA PRO A 87 18.49 -44.56 -3.01
C PRO A 87 18.18 -43.62 -1.84
N ARG A 88 17.60 -44.18 -0.75
CA ARG A 88 17.16 -43.38 0.40
C ARG A 88 17.75 -43.89 1.70
N ILE A 89 18.12 -42.96 2.57
CA ILE A 89 18.58 -43.23 3.93
C ILE A 89 17.44 -42.87 4.88
N ILE A 90 17.25 -43.69 5.92
CA ILE A 90 16.27 -43.45 6.97
C ILE A 90 17.02 -42.92 8.20
N GLU A 91 16.67 -41.71 8.62
CA GLU A 91 17.23 -41.07 9.81
C GLU A 91 16.11 -40.67 10.78
N PRO A 92 16.41 -40.50 12.08
CA PRO A 92 15.50 -39.82 13.01
C PRO A 92 15.17 -38.42 12.51
N VAL A 93 14.01 -37.88 12.89
CA VAL A 93 13.62 -36.51 12.51
C VAL A 93 14.57 -35.50 13.16
N PHE A 94 15.01 -35.76 14.39
CA PHE A 94 16.09 -35.01 15.03
C PHE A 94 17.41 -35.79 15.00
N SER A 95 18.20 -35.61 13.94
CA SER A 95 19.45 -36.37 13.71
C SER A 95 20.48 -36.28 14.84
N GLN A 96 20.46 -35.22 15.65
CA GLN A 96 21.37 -35.04 16.80
C GLN A 96 20.65 -35.04 18.17
N GLY A 97 19.42 -35.56 18.23
CA GLY A 97 18.58 -35.54 19.42
C GLY A 97 17.77 -34.24 19.57
N TRP A 98 16.68 -34.33 20.31
CA TRP A 98 15.76 -33.21 20.53
C TRP A 98 16.40 -32.11 21.39
N GLU A 99 17.36 -32.41 22.26
CA GLU A 99 18.02 -31.45 23.13
C GLU A 99 18.80 -30.41 22.32
N ARG A 100 19.60 -30.86 21.35
CA ARG A 100 20.30 -29.94 20.43
C ARG A 100 19.35 -29.18 19.53
N ALA A 101 18.23 -29.81 19.14
CA ALA A 101 17.19 -29.14 18.39
C ALA A 101 16.56 -28.01 19.22
N VAL A 102 16.32 -28.21 20.53
CA VAL A 102 15.87 -27.15 21.45
C VAL A 102 16.89 -26.03 21.55
N ASP A 103 18.16 -26.33 21.84
CA ASP A 103 19.20 -25.30 22.02
C ASP A 103 19.37 -24.44 20.78
N ARG A 104 19.37 -25.09 19.60
CA ARG A 104 19.40 -24.43 18.30
C ARG A 104 18.17 -23.55 18.11
N THR A 105 16.98 -24.12 18.33
CA THR A 105 15.69 -23.43 18.12
C THR A 105 15.56 -22.24 19.06
N LEU A 106 15.87 -22.38 20.35
CA LEU A 106 15.77 -21.32 21.34
C LEU A 106 16.71 -20.16 20.99
N SER A 107 17.95 -20.48 20.60
CA SER A 107 18.93 -19.48 20.16
C SER A 107 18.44 -18.71 18.93
N PHE A 108 17.88 -19.41 17.93
CA PHE A 108 17.29 -18.78 16.76
C PHE A 108 16.04 -17.99 17.08
N VAL A 109 15.20 -18.43 18.02
CA VAL A 109 13.98 -17.71 18.44
C VAL A 109 14.38 -16.37 19.03
N VAL A 110 15.35 -16.35 19.94
CA VAL A 110 15.81 -15.11 20.57
C VAL A 110 16.41 -14.16 19.52
N ASN A 111 17.28 -14.65 18.64
CA ASN A 111 17.90 -13.82 17.61
C ASN A 111 16.86 -13.29 16.62
N ARG A 112 15.92 -14.13 16.17
CA ARG A 112 14.92 -13.74 15.18
C ARG A 112 13.87 -12.79 15.76
N ILE A 113 13.53 -12.94 17.04
CA ILE A 113 12.73 -11.93 17.76
C ILE A 113 13.50 -10.61 17.85
N ASN A 114 14.79 -10.65 18.18
CA ASN A 114 15.59 -9.43 18.25
C ASN A 114 15.65 -8.71 16.88
N GLU A 115 15.93 -9.44 15.80
CA GLU A 115 16.03 -8.91 14.44
C GLU A 115 14.67 -8.45 13.89
N ARG A 116 13.60 -9.23 14.06
CA ARG A 116 12.31 -8.94 13.41
C ARG A 116 11.33 -8.14 14.27
N VAL A 117 11.53 -8.04 15.58
CA VAL A 117 10.58 -7.41 16.51
C VAL A 117 11.19 -6.23 17.27
N ILE A 118 12.44 -6.32 17.72
CA ILE A 118 13.00 -5.39 18.71
C ILE A 118 13.97 -4.36 18.10
N ALA A 119 14.86 -4.78 17.19
CA ALA A 119 16.04 -3.98 16.83
C ALA A 119 16.43 -3.97 15.34
N GLY A 120 15.64 -4.57 14.44
CA GLY A 120 15.95 -4.59 13.00
C GLY A 120 15.05 -3.70 12.13
N GLN A 121 15.27 -3.75 10.82
CA GLN A 121 14.62 -2.91 9.80
C GLN A 121 13.09 -3.02 9.79
N SER A 122 12.56 -4.17 10.22
CA SER A 122 11.12 -4.37 10.38
C SER A 122 10.49 -3.46 11.44
N ILE A 123 11.26 -2.86 12.36
CA ILE A 123 10.70 -1.93 13.34
C ILE A 123 10.15 -0.67 12.68
N GLU A 124 10.77 -0.20 11.59
CA GLU A 124 10.31 0.98 10.86
C GLU A 124 8.96 0.70 10.22
N THR A 125 8.77 -0.48 9.64
CA THR A 125 7.51 -0.87 9.00
C THR A 125 6.42 -1.17 10.03
N LEU A 126 6.77 -1.76 11.18
CA LEU A 126 5.86 -1.93 12.32
C LEU A 126 5.41 -0.59 12.93
N LEU A 127 6.28 0.43 12.95
CA LEU A 127 5.94 1.79 13.38
C LEU A 127 4.94 2.44 12.41
N ALA A 128 5.09 2.21 11.10
CA ALA A 128 4.10 2.66 10.12
C ALA A 128 2.71 2.07 10.39
N ILE A 129 2.63 0.77 10.71
CA ILE A 129 1.35 0.12 11.08
C ILE A 129 0.72 0.80 12.30
N LEU A 130 1.49 1.08 13.35
CA LEU A 130 1.00 1.80 14.54
C LEU A 130 0.42 3.18 14.16
N MET A 131 1.14 3.95 13.33
CA MET A 131 0.71 5.29 12.92
C MET A 131 -0.53 5.26 12.01
N PHE A 132 -0.62 4.32 11.08
CA PHE A 132 -1.82 4.15 10.24
C PHE A 132 -3.03 3.68 11.03
N VAL A 133 -2.85 2.73 11.96
CA VAL A 133 -3.91 2.31 12.90
C VAL A 133 -4.39 3.50 13.73
N LEU A 134 -3.46 4.31 14.25
CA LEU A 134 -3.78 5.52 15.02
C LEU A 134 -4.59 6.52 14.17
N MET A 135 -4.16 6.77 12.92
CA MET A 135 -4.86 7.63 11.98
C MET A 135 -6.30 7.14 11.76
N GLY A 136 -6.47 5.87 11.40
CA GLY A 136 -7.77 5.28 11.12
C GLY A 136 -8.72 5.31 12.30
N ILE A 137 -8.26 4.87 13.48
CA ILE A 137 -9.09 4.87 14.70
C ILE A 137 -9.45 6.30 15.11
N THR A 138 -8.56 7.27 14.91
CA THR A 138 -8.84 8.70 15.16
C THR A 138 -9.97 9.21 14.27
N LEU A 139 -9.93 8.89 12.97
CA LEU A 139 -10.98 9.28 12.02
C LEU A 139 -12.33 8.58 12.33
N GLU A 140 -12.28 7.32 12.73
CA GLU A 140 -13.45 6.54 13.12
C GLU A 140 -14.11 7.10 14.40
N ARG A 141 -13.31 7.30 15.46
CA ARG A 141 -13.80 7.76 16.78
C ARG A 141 -14.25 9.22 16.82
N SER A 142 -13.89 10.01 15.81
CA SER A 142 -14.30 11.41 15.68
C SER A 142 -15.60 11.60 14.89
N ASN A 143 -16.40 10.53 14.70
CA ASN A 143 -17.68 10.54 13.97
C ASN A 143 -17.58 10.95 12.48
N ILE A 144 -16.37 11.06 11.91
CA ILE A 144 -16.17 11.47 10.50
C ILE A 144 -16.81 10.44 9.58
N ALA A 145 -16.68 9.17 9.91
CA ALA A 145 -17.35 8.06 9.24
C ALA A 145 -18.87 8.28 9.09
N ASN A 146 -19.54 8.71 10.16
CA ASN A 146 -20.99 8.91 10.16
C ASN A 146 -21.41 10.09 9.27
N ASP A 147 -20.67 11.19 9.31
CA ASP A 147 -20.94 12.36 8.47
C ASP A 147 -20.66 12.05 7.00
N LEU A 148 -19.60 11.28 6.69
CA LEU A 148 -19.29 10.81 5.35
C LEU A 148 -20.42 9.95 4.81
N LEU A 149 -20.90 8.98 5.60
CA LEU A 149 -22.04 8.13 5.24
C LEU A 149 -23.30 8.93 4.94
N THR A 150 -23.68 9.84 5.85
CA THR A 150 -24.91 10.65 5.68
C THR A 150 -24.80 11.65 4.53
N SER A 151 -23.61 12.19 4.27
CA SER A 151 -23.35 13.08 3.14
C SER A 151 -23.39 12.33 1.81
N MET A 152 -22.73 11.17 1.72
CA MET A 152 -22.78 10.33 0.52
C MET A 152 -24.18 9.78 0.26
N ALA A 153 -24.90 9.38 1.31
CA ALA A 153 -26.29 8.95 1.21
C ALA A 153 -27.20 10.04 0.62
N ARG A 154 -26.93 11.34 0.83
CA ARG A 154 -27.68 12.42 0.20
C ARG A 154 -27.29 12.66 -1.26
N VAL A 155 -26.01 12.47 -1.60
CA VAL A 155 -25.52 12.60 -2.98
C VAL A 155 -26.11 11.50 -3.86
N PHE A 156 -26.05 10.26 -3.41
CA PHE A 156 -26.50 9.11 -4.20
C PHE A 156 -27.94 8.67 -3.89
N GLY A 157 -28.54 9.08 -2.78
CA GLY A 157 -29.82 8.55 -2.29
C GLY A 157 -31.01 8.74 -3.24
N GLY A 158 -30.98 9.76 -4.10
CA GLY A 158 -32.00 9.95 -5.14
C GLY A 158 -31.96 8.92 -6.27
N LEU A 159 -30.91 8.10 -6.35
CA LEU A 159 -30.77 7.02 -7.31
C LEU A 159 -31.19 5.68 -6.67
N PRO A 160 -31.84 4.76 -7.43
CA PRO A 160 -32.06 3.39 -6.98
C PRO A 160 -30.73 2.74 -6.59
N GLY A 161 -30.66 2.12 -5.40
CA GLY A 161 -29.41 1.55 -4.90
C GLY A 161 -28.40 2.56 -4.35
N GLY A 162 -28.71 3.86 -4.35
CA GLY A 162 -27.81 4.94 -3.97
C GLY A 162 -27.16 4.82 -2.58
N LEU A 163 -27.91 4.35 -1.59
CA LEU A 163 -27.38 4.13 -0.24
C LEU A 163 -26.36 2.98 -0.21
N ALA A 164 -26.55 1.93 -1.02
CA ALA A 164 -25.59 0.83 -1.13
C ALA A 164 -24.28 1.29 -1.79
N VAL A 165 -24.37 2.08 -2.87
CA VAL A 165 -23.18 2.69 -3.50
C VAL A 165 -22.44 3.59 -2.52
N SER A 166 -23.18 4.35 -1.71
CA SER A 166 -22.61 5.21 -0.66
C SER A 166 -21.87 4.40 0.39
N VAL A 167 -22.41 3.24 0.80
CA VAL A 167 -21.71 2.32 1.71
C VAL A 167 -20.43 1.79 1.09
N VAL A 168 -20.43 1.40 -0.20
CA VAL A 168 -19.21 0.95 -0.90
C VAL A 168 -18.14 2.04 -0.91
N VAL A 169 -18.51 3.26 -1.32
CA VAL A 169 -17.58 4.40 -1.43
C VAL A 169 -17.03 4.80 -0.06
N VAL A 170 -17.90 5.00 0.92
CA VAL A 170 -17.46 5.40 2.27
C VAL A 170 -16.69 4.29 2.95
N GLY A 171 -17.09 3.02 2.75
CA GLY A 171 -16.33 1.91 3.28
C GLY A 171 -15.00 1.72 2.60
N ALA A 172 -14.85 2.01 1.30
CA ALA A 172 -13.55 2.06 0.65
C ALA A 172 -12.62 3.11 1.31
N PHE A 173 -13.12 4.33 1.55
CA PHE A 173 -12.35 5.38 2.22
C PHE A 173 -11.99 5.06 3.68
N LEU A 174 -12.96 4.56 4.45
CA LEU A 174 -12.75 4.22 5.86
C LEU A 174 -11.88 2.99 6.03
N ALA A 175 -12.05 1.98 5.18
CA ALA A 175 -11.25 0.77 5.22
C ALA A 175 -9.80 1.07 4.80
N ALA A 176 -9.59 1.94 3.80
CA ALA A 176 -8.26 2.45 3.46
C ALA A 176 -7.61 3.23 4.60
N SER A 177 -8.38 3.95 5.41
CA SER A 177 -7.83 4.73 6.53
C SER A 177 -7.49 3.87 7.75
N THR A 178 -8.24 2.81 8.00
CA THR A 178 -8.12 1.97 9.20
C THR A 178 -7.29 0.72 9.01
N GLY A 179 -7.33 0.11 7.82
CA GLY A 179 -6.67 -1.17 7.53
C GLY A 179 -7.18 -2.35 8.36
N ILE A 180 -8.20 -2.16 9.20
CA ILE A 180 -8.76 -3.18 10.10
C ILE A 180 -10.16 -3.54 9.62
N VAL A 181 -10.25 -4.66 8.90
CA VAL A 181 -11.50 -5.15 8.32
C VAL A 181 -12.58 -5.35 9.38
N GLY A 182 -12.25 -6.01 10.49
CA GLY A 182 -13.24 -6.35 11.52
C GLY A 182 -13.88 -5.12 12.15
N ALA A 183 -13.07 -4.14 12.55
CA ALA A 183 -13.55 -2.87 13.09
C ALA A 183 -14.44 -2.14 12.07
N THR A 184 -14.01 -2.05 10.81
CA THR A 184 -14.78 -1.37 9.76
C THR A 184 -16.12 -2.05 9.50
N VAL A 185 -16.16 -3.39 9.40
CA VAL A 185 -17.40 -4.14 9.18
C VAL A 185 -18.36 -3.98 10.38
N VAL A 186 -17.83 -4.01 11.61
CA VAL A 186 -18.62 -3.78 12.84
C VAL A 186 -19.19 -2.37 12.85
N THR A 187 -18.37 -1.35 12.60
CA THR A 187 -18.76 0.06 12.63
C THR A 187 -19.76 0.39 11.51
N MET A 188 -19.50 -0.06 10.29
CA MET A 188 -20.44 0.06 9.19
C MET A 188 -21.71 -0.75 9.45
N GLY A 189 -21.61 -1.92 10.07
CA GLY A 189 -22.75 -2.72 10.50
C GLY A 189 -23.63 -2.01 11.54
N LEU A 190 -23.04 -1.29 12.49
CA LEU A 190 -23.79 -0.53 13.50
C LEU A 190 -24.41 0.75 12.94
N LEU A 191 -23.73 1.42 12.00
CA LEU A 191 -24.16 2.70 11.44
C LEU A 191 -25.09 2.55 10.22
N SER A 192 -24.69 1.74 9.25
CA SER A 192 -25.34 1.67 7.94
C SER A 192 -26.42 0.60 7.84
N LEU A 193 -26.27 -0.56 8.49
CA LEU A 193 -27.26 -1.64 8.40
C LEU A 193 -28.65 -1.21 8.89
N PRO A 194 -28.81 -0.57 10.08
CA PRO A 194 -30.12 -0.12 10.53
C PRO A 194 -30.73 0.92 9.59
N THR A 195 -29.90 1.81 9.04
CA THR A 195 -30.31 2.86 8.11
C THR A 195 -30.79 2.27 6.79
N MET A 196 -30.10 1.27 6.25
CA MET A 196 -30.52 0.55 5.03
C MET A 196 -31.86 -0.18 5.24
N LEU A 197 -32.00 -0.93 6.34
CA LEU A 197 -33.22 -1.67 6.64
C LEU A 197 -34.43 -0.75 6.86
N ARG A 198 -34.25 0.41 7.51
CA ARG A 198 -35.32 1.41 7.69
C ARG A 198 -35.79 2.01 6.38
N ASN A 199 -34.90 2.12 5.39
CA ASN A 199 -35.22 2.60 4.04
C ASN A 199 -35.68 1.46 3.10
N GLY A 200 -36.04 0.29 3.63
CA GLY A 200 -36.62 -0.79 2.82
C GLY A 200 -35.62 -1.61 1.99
N TYR A 201 -34.32 -1.49 2.25
CA TYR A 201 -33.34 -2.35 1.58
C TYR A 201 -33.47 -3.80 2.03
N SER A 202 -33.30 -4.74 1.09
CA SER A 202 -33.28 -6.16 1.42
C SER A 202 -32.11 -6.51 2.36
N PRO A 203 -32.33 -7.34 3.40
CA PRO A 203 -31.27 -7.76 4.31
C PRO A 203 -30.05 -8.33 3.60
N LYS A 204 -30.27 -9.16 2.56
CA LYS A 204 -29.22 -9.80 1.77
C LYS A 204 -28.28 -8.79 1.11
N LEU A 205 -28.84 -7.79 0.41
CA LEU A 205 -28.02 -6.77 -0.24
C LEU A 205 -27.30 -5.91 0.80
N ALA A 206 -28.00 -5.47 1.85
CA ALA A 206 -27.41 -4.62 2.88
C ALA A 206 -26.24 -5.31 3.57
N THR A 207 -26.41 -6.57 3.99
CA THR A 207 -25.34 -7.32 4.65
C THR A 207 -24.17 -7.63 3.71
N GLY A 208 -24.47 -7.99 2.46
CA GLY A 208 -23.44 -8.29 1.46
C GLY A 208 -22.56 -7.08 1.16
N VAL A 209 -23.17 -5.92 0.90
CA VAL A 209 -22.47 -4.67 0.61
C VAL A 209 -21.61 -4.22 1.78
N ILE A 210 -22.13 -4.29 3.01
CA ILE A 210 -21.39 -3.90 4.22
C ILE A 210 -20.19 -4.81 4.45
N SER A 211 -20.38 -6.13 4.39
CA SER A 211 -19.28 -7.10 4.55
C SER A 211 -18.21 -6.92 3.47
N ALA A 212 -18.61 -6.84 2.20
CA ALA A 212 -17.67 -6.68 1.09
C ALA A 212 -16.89 -5.36 1.17
N SER A 213 -17.60 -4.25 1.40
CA SER A 213 -16.98 -2.92 1.48
C SER A 213 -15.97 -2.82 2.62
N GLY A 214 -16.24 -3.41 3.78
CA GLY A 214 -15.29 -3.41 4.90
C GLY A 214 -14.00 -4.18 4.64
N THR A 215 -13.99 -5.12 3.69
CA THR A 215 -12.76 -5.86 3.31
C THR A 215 -11.86 -5.10 2.34
N LEU A 216 -12.35 -4.04 1.68
CA LEU A 216 -11.56 -3.26 0.73
C LEU A 216 -10.30 -2.62 1.37
N GLY A 217 -10.28 -2.44 2.69
CA GLY A 217 -9.11 -1.93 3.42
C GLY A 217 -7.91 -2.87 3.40
N GLN A 218 -8.07 -4.12 2.96
CA GLN A 218 -6.94 -5.02 2.74
C GLN A 218 -6.18 -4.72 1.46
N ILE A 219 -6.79 -4.04 0.49
CA ILE A 219 -6.17 -3.76 -0.82
C ILE A 219 -5.99 -2.27 -1.08
N ILE A 220 -6.94 -1.42 -0.68
CA ILE A 220 -6.85 0.03 -0.95
C ILE A 220 -5.81 0.66 -0.01
N PRO A 221 -4.74 1.28 -0.53
CA PRO A 221 -3.74 1.94 0.31
C PRO A 221 -4.32 3.15 1.08
N PRO A 222 -3.80 3.47 2.29
CA PRO A 222 -2.75 2.76 3.03
C PRO A 222 -3.26 1.49 3.73
N SER A 223 -2.76 0.31 3.34
CA SER A 223 -3.25 -0.97 3.86
C SER A 223 -2.22 -1.68 4.74
N ILE A 224 -2.64 -2.11 5.93
CA ILE A 224 -1.81 -2.92 6.84
C ILE A 224 -1.37 -4.23 6.17
N VAL A 225 -2.26 -4.85 5.39
CA VAL A 225 -1.97 -6.10 4.66
C VAL A 225 -0.82 -5.89 3.69
N ILE A 226 -0.88 -4.82 2.88
CA ILE A 226 0.14 -4.51 1.88
C ILE A 226 1.45 -4.06 2.53
N ILE A 227 1.42 -3.35 3.66
CA ILE A 227 2.65 -2.99 4.40
C ILE A 227 3.39 -4.23 4.87
N ILE A 228 2.67 -5.19 5.46
CA ILE A 228 3.28 -6.42 6.00
C ILE A 228 3.72 -7.32 4.86
N LEU A 229 2.86 -7.53 3.86
CA LEU A 229 3.22 -8.30 2.66
C LEU A 229 4.43 -7.68 1.97
N GLY A 230 4.50 -6.36 1.82
CA GLY A 230 5.61 -5.74 1.12
C GLY A 230 6.95 -5.85 1.82
N THR A 231 6.95 -5.76 3.15
CA THR A 231 8.17 -6.02 3.93
C THR A 231 8.63 -7.46 3.74
N LEU A 232 7.72 -8.44 3.86
CA LEU A 232 8.09 -9.85 3.77
C LEU A 232 8.37 -10.31 2.34
N ALA A 233 7.59 -9.85 1.36
CA ALA A 233 7.76 -10.18 -0.05
C ALA A 233 9.08 -9.61 -0.58
N GLY A 234 9.46 -8.38 -0.20
CA GLY A 234 10.75 -7.81 -0.55
C GLY A 234 11.92 -8.66 -0.04
N ASP A 235 11.89 -9.04 1.24
CA ASP A 235 12.91 -9.93 1.84
C ASP A 235 12.96 -11.31 1.14
N LEU A 236 11.79 -11.93 0.93
CA LEU A 236 11.68 -13.26 0.32
C LEU A 236 12.07 -13.26 -1.15
N TYR A 237 11.75 -12.21 -1.89
CA TYR A 237 12.12 -12.03 -3.28
C TYR A 237 13.63 -11.85 -3.44
N SER A 238 14.22 -10.92 -2.67
CA SER A 238 15.66 -10.70 -2.67
C SER A 238 16.44 -11.98 -2.36
N THR A 239 16.07 -12.66 -1.28
CA THR A 239 16.74 -13.91 -0.87
C THR A 239 16.52 -15.07 -1.84
N ALA A 240 15.32 -15.25 -2.39
CA ALA A 240 15.03 -16.32 -3.33
C ALA A 240 15.74 -16.11 -4.68
N GLN A 241 15.83 -14.86 -5.17
CA GLN A 241 16.55 -14.54 -6.40
C GLN A 241 18.07 -14.66 -6.22
N GLU A 242 18.61 -14.35 -5.03
CA GLU A 242 20.02 -14.64 -4.71
C GLU A 242 20.32 -16.14 -4.76
N GLU A 243 19.44 -16.97 -4.19
CA GLU A 243 19.59 -18.43 -4.22
C GLU A 243 19.49 -18.97 -5.66
N ARG A 244 18.55 -18.44 -6.45
CA ARG A 244 18.40 -18.76 -7.88
C ARG A 244 19.68 -18.42 -8.65
N ALA A 245 20.21 -17.21 -8.48
CA ALA A 245 21.43 -16.77 -9.17
C ALA A 245 22.62 -17.70 -8.86
N ARG A 246 22.80 -18.07 -7.57
CA ARG A 246 23.84 -19.02 -7.15
C ARG A 246 23.63 -20.41 -7.74
N SER A 247 22.38 -20.86 -7.88
CA SER A 247 22.07 -22.18 -8.44
C SER A 247 22.44 -22.31 -9.93
N VAL A 248 22.45 -21.20 -10.66
CA VAL A 248 22.81 -21.14 -12.09
C VAL A 248 24.26 -20.68 -12.33
N GLY A 249 25.06 -20.57 -11.27
CA GLY A 249 26.49 -20.25 -11.34
C GLY A 249 26.84 -18.76 -11.35
N CYS A 250 25.90 -17.88 -11.05
CA CYS A 250 26.15 -16.44 -10.87
C CYS A 250 26.40 -16.11 -9.39
N ASN A 251 27.19 -15.07 -9.11
CA ASN A 251 27.57 -14.71 -7.73
C ASN A 251 26.43 -14.04 -6.94
N ASP A 252 25.61 -13.24 -7.61
CA ASP A 252 24.58 -12.40 -7.03
C ASP A 252 23.39 -12.19 -7.98
N ALA A 253 22.23 -11.85 -7.42
CA ALA A 253 20.99 -11.65 -8.17
C ALA A 253 21.06 -10.47 -9.14
N LEU A 254 21.71 -9.37 -8.76
CA LEU A 254 21.86 -8.18 -9.62
C LEU A 254 22.63 -8.53 -10.90
N THR A 255 23.71 -9.32 -10.80
CA THR A 255 24.45 -9.80 -11.97
C THR A 255 23.58 -10.68 -12.88
N TYR A 256 22.74 -11.55 -12.30
CA TYR A 256 21.90 -12.47 -13.08
C TYR A 256 20.70 -11.78 -13.73
N LEU A 257 19.97 -10.95 -12.98
CA LEU A 257 18.75 -10.27 -13.42
C LEU A 257 19.02 -8.97 -14.19
N GLY A 258 20.19 -8.34 -14.01
CA GLY A 258 20.49 -7.01 -14.55
C GLY A 258 19.91 -5.86 -13.72
N GLU A 259 18.93 -6.14 -12.86
CA GLU A 259 18.28 -5.17 -11.97
C GLU A 259 18.32 -5.61 -10.50
N PRO A 260 18.24 -4.68 -9.53
CA PRO A 260 18.21 -5.02 -8.12
C PRO A 260 16.97 -5.85 -7.79
N ALA A 261 17.16 -7.03 -7.18
CA ALA A 261 16.07 -7.90 -6.73
C ALA A 261 15.39 -7.36 -5.46
N VAL A 262 14.79 -6.17 -5.54
CA VAL A 262 14.16 -5.47 -4.41
C VAL A 262 12.72 -5.09 -4.74
N VAL A 263 11.84 -5.25 -3.78
CA VAL A 263 10.45 -4.78 -3.86
C VAL A 263 10.17 -3.94 -2.63
N SER A 264 9.79 -2.69 -2.86
CA SER A 264 9.46 -1.77 -1.79
C SER A 264 7.97 -1.78 -1.45
N VAL A 265 7.63 -1.39 -0.23
CA VAL A 265 6.23 -1.16 0.17
C VAL A 265 5.57 -0.07 -0.69
N GLY A 266 6.34 0.94 -1.12
CA GLY A 266 5.85 2.01 -2.00
C GLY A 266 5.43 1.50 -3.38
N THR A 267 6.26 0.66 -4.00
CA THR A 267 5.95 -0.01 -5.28
C THR A 267 4.68 -0.84 -5.16
N LEU A 268 4.50 -1.54 -4.03
CA LEU A 268 3.28 -2.32 -3.78
C LEU A 268 2.04 -1.46 -3.51
N PHE A 269 2.20 -0.27 -2.93
CA PHE A 269 1.10 0.70 -2.82
C PHE A 269 0.67 1.22 -4.20
N GLN A 270 1.63 1.52 -5.07
CA GLN A 270 1.37 1.89 -6.48
C GLN A 270 0.63 0.74 -7.18
N ALA A 271 1.14 -0.49 -7.05
CA ALA A 271 0.58 -1.70 -7.66
C ALA A 271 -0.83 -2.04 -7.15
N ALA A 272 -1.14 -1.80 -5.88
CA ALA A 272 -2.43 -2.09 -5.27
C ALA A 272 -3.53 -1.07 -5.63
N LEU A 273 -3.16 0.14 -6.05
CA LEU A 273 -4.08 1.27 -6.21
C LEU A 273 -5.17 0.97 -7.26
N LEU A 274 -4.77 0.58 -8.48
CA LEU A 274 -5.72 0.28 -9.55
C LEU A 274 -6.59 -0.95 -9.26
N PRO A 275 -6.04 -2.11 -8.83
CA PRO A 275 -6.84 -3.26 -8.41
C PRO A 275 -7.85 -2.91 -7.30
N GLY A 276 -7.45 -2.10 -6.31
CA GLY A 276 -8.33 -1.68 -5.23
C GLY A 276 -9.51 -0.82 -5.73
N ILE A 277 -9.23 0.17 -6.58
CA ILE A 277 -10.26 1.01 -7.23
C ILE A 277 -11.16 0.15 -8.13
N MET A 278 -10.57 -0.78 -8.90
CA MET A 278 -11.30 -1.70 -9.77
C MET A 278 -12.31 -2.53 -8.96
N LEU A 279 -11.90 -3.14 -7.85
CA LEU A 279 -12.80 -3.93 -7.00
C LEU A 279 -13.91 -3.07 -6.38
N ALA A 280 -13.58 -1.86 -5.89
CA ALA A 280 -14.58 -0.93 -5.35
C ALA A 280 -15.62 -0.53 -6.42
N LEU A 281 -15.17 -0.27 -7.66
CA LEU A 281 -16.04 0.03 -8.79
C LEU A 281 -16.93 -1.17 -9.16
N LEU A 282 -16.37 -2.38 -9.22
CA LEU A 282 -17.15 -3.59 -9.50
C LEU A 282 -18.24 -3.83 -8.43
N TYR A 283 -17.94 -3.57 -7.15
CA TYR A 283 -18.95 -3.65 -6.08
C TYR A 283 -20.05 -2.60 -6.21
N ALA A 284 -19.68 -1.36 -6.52
CA ALA A 284 -20.64 -0.28 -6.74
C ALA A 284 -21.52 -0.56 -7.97
N LEU A 285 -20.93 -1.02 -9.08
CA LEU A 285 -21.63 -1.40 -10.30
C LEU A 285 -22.59 -2.55 -10.05
N TYR A 286 -22.19 -3.58 -9.30
CA TYR A 286 -23.08 -4.66 -8.92
C TYR A 286 -24.24 -4.17 -8.05
N ALA A 287 -23.97 -3.36 -7.02
CA ALA A 287 -25.01 -2.83 -6.14
C ALA A 287 -26.02 -1.96 -6.91
N PHE A 288 -25.54 -1.13 -7.84
CA PHE A 288 -26.36 -0.29 -8.70
C PHE A 288 -27.15 -1.11 -9.72
N GLY A 289 -26.50 -2.05 -10.42
CA GLY A 289 -27.14 -2.94 -11.38
C GLY A 289 -28.23 -3.80 -10.71
N TYR A 290 -27.94 -4.35 -9.53
CA TYR A 290 -28.92 -5.10 -8.73
C TYR A 290 -30.15 -4.24 -8.40
N ALA A 291 -29.96 -2.95 -8.09
CA ALA A 291 -31.07 -2.03 -7.82
C ALA A 291 -31.90 -1.68 -9.07
N ILE A 292 -31.28 -1.58 -10.25
CA ILE A 292 -32.00 -1.37 -11.51
C ILE A 292 -32.90 -2.57 -11.83
N PHE A 293 -32.37 -3.80 -11.71
CA PHE A 293 -33.14 -5.01 -12.01
C PHE A 293 -34.14 -5.38 -10.91
N ARG A 294 -33.91 -4.96 -9.66
CA ARG A 294 -34.82 -5.19 -8.53
C ARG A 294 -35.05 -3.93 -7.68
N PRO A 295 -35.84 -2.96 -8.18
CA PRO A 295 -36.06 -1.68 -7.50
C PRO A 295 -36.70 -1.83 -6.11
N GLU A 296 -37.56 -2.83 -5.92
CA GLU A 296 -38.21 -3.12 -4.63
C GLU A 296 -37.23 -3.50 -3.52
N SER A 297 -36.07 -4.06 -3.89
CA SER A 297 -35.08 -4.56 -2.94
C SER A 297 -34.01 -3.55 -2.56
N ALA A 298 -33.98 -2.40 -3.25
CA ALA A 298 -33.03 -1.31 -3.08
C ALA A 298 -33.65 0.03 -3.55
N PRO A 299 -34.73 0.48 -2.88
CA PRO A 299 -35.46 1.67 -3.31
C PRO A 299 -34.62 2.94 -3.16
N ALA A 300 -34.95 3.96 -3.96
CA ALA A 300 -34.37 5.29 -3.80
C ALA A 300 -34.84 5.91 -2.48
N VAL A 301 -33.93 6.53 -1.74
CA VAL A 301 -34.25 7.24 -0.50
C VAL A 301 -34.77 8.62 -0.89
N PRO A 302 -35.97 9.04 -0.44
CA PRO A 302 -36.49 10.37 -0.75
C PRO A 302 -35.51 11.45 -0.28
N SER A 303 -34.88 12.15 -1.22
CA SER A 303 -33.95 13.22 -0.89
C SER A 303 -34.76 14.44 -0.45
N ALA A 304 -34.68 14.80 0.83
CA ALA A 304 -35.31 16.00 1.36
C ALA A 304 -34.62 17.24 0.76
N GLY A 305 -35.24 17.84 -0.26
CA GLY A 305 -34.88 19.17 -0.78
C GLY A 305 -34.16 19.21 -2.13
N HIS A 306 -34.70 18.58 -3.17
CA HIS A 306 -34.32 18.92 -4.56
C HIS A 306 -35.33 19.92 -5.14
N THR A 307 -34.94 21.20 -5.16
CA THR A 307 -35.65 22.22 -5.93
C THR A 307 -35.37 22.00 -7.42
N ASP A 308 -36.39 21.54 -8.13
CA ASP A 308 -36.39 21.23 -9.54
C ASP A 308 -36.24 22.52 -10.38
N SER A 309 -35.13 22.66 -11.12
CA SER A 309 -35.09 23.50 -12.32
C SER A 309 -34.10 22.94 -13.34
N ARG A 310 -34.59 22.62 -14.54
CA ARG A 310 -33.79 22.14 -15.68
C ARG A 310 -32.64 23.09 -16.07
N THR A 311 -32.74 24.37 -15.72
CA THR A 311 -31.71 25.40 -15.89
C THR A 311 -30.47 25.16 -15.01
N ASN A 312 -30.64 24.59 -13.81
CA ASN A 312 -29.55 24.28 -12.88
C ASN A 312 -28.71 23.10 -13.38
N ARG A 313 -29.34 22.04 -13.92
CA ARG A 313 -28.62 20.87 -14.48
C ARG A 313 -27.65 21.22 -15.61
N ARG A 314 -28.02 22.13 -16.53
CA ARG A 314 -27.13 22.56 -17.62
C ARG A 314 -25.95 23.38 -17.11
N ASN A 315 -26.17 24.30 -16.17
CA ASN A 315 -25.09 25.07 -15.55
C ASN A 315 -24.14 24.18 -14.74
N ILE A 316 -24.68 23.20 -14.00
CA ILE A 316 -23.87 22.20 -13.29
C ILE A 316 -23.06 21.37 -14.30
N LEU A 317 -23.65 20.85 -15.36
CA LEU A 317 -22.91 20.05 -16.36
C LEU A 317 -21.80 20.87 -17.06
N VAL A 318 -22.08 22.11 -17.43
CA VAL A 318 -21.12 22.98 -18.11
C VAL A 318 -20.01 23.44 -17.17
N PHE A 319 -20.32 23.92 -15.96
CA PHE A 319 -19.31 24.51 -15.08
C PHE A 319 -18.68 23.54 -14.06
N ALA A 320 -19.35 22.43 -13.74
CA ALA A 320 -18.80 21.39 -12.84
C ALA A 320 -18.02 20.29 -13.58
N ALA A 321 -18.31 20.06 -14.87
CA ALA A 321 -17.64 19.02 -15.66
C ALA A 321 -17.02 19.56 -16.96
N GLY A 322 -17.78 20.31 -17.77
CA GLY A 322 -17.30 20.81 -19.06
C GLY A 322 -16.09 21.75 -18.98
N VAL A 323 -16.21 22.84 -18.22
CA VAL A 323 -15.12 23.82 -18.04
C VAL A 323 -13.90 23.20 -17.36
N PRO A 324 -14.03 22.41 -16.26
CA PRO A 324 -12.89 21.68 -15.69
C PRO A 324 -12.22 20.74 -16.69
N ALA A 325 -12.97 20.02 -17.51
CA ALA A 325 -12.41 19.12 -18.53
C ALA A 325 -11.65 19.89 -19.63
N VAL A 326 -12.16 21.05 -20.06
CA VAL A 326 -11.46 21.92 -21.03
C VAL A 326 -10.19 22.49 -20.42
N VAL A 327 -10.25 22.99 -19.18
CA VAL A 327 -9.09 23.55 -18.46
C VAL A 327 -8.04 22.46 -18.22
N ALA A 328 -8.47 21.24 -17.86
CA ALA A 328 -7.59 20.08 -17.70
C ALA A 328 -6.97 19.63 -19.03
N GLY A 329 -7.77 19.54 -20.09
CA GLY A 329 -7.28 19.21 -21.43
C GLY A 329 -6.28 20.25 -21.95
N ALA A 330 -6.53 21.54 -21.72
CA ALA A 330 -5.61 22.61 -22.08
C ALA A 330 -4.29 22.52 -21.29
N PHE A 331 -4.36 22.26 -19.98
CA PHE A 331 -3.16 22.08 -19.14
C PHE A 331 -2.34 20.86 -19.58
N LEU A 332 -3.00 19.72 -19.84
CA LEU A 332 -2.35 18.51 -20.35
C LEU A 332 -1.71 18.72 -21.73
N LEU A 333 -2.37 19.47 -22.62
CA LEU A 333 -1.78 19.85 -23.90
C LEU A 333 -0.56 20.75 -23.71
N MET A 334 -0.63 21.76 -22.84
CA MET A 334 0.51 22.61 -22.52
C MET A 334 1.68 21.81 -21.93
N GLN A 335 1.40 20.77 -21.16
CA GLN A 335 2.41 19.85 -20.63
C GLN A 335 3.03 18.99 -21.74
N GLN A 336 2.22 18.41 -22.63
CA GLN A 336 2.71 17.61 -23.76
C GLN A 336 3.54 18.44 -24.75
N THR A 337 3.24 19.72 -24.93
CA THR A 337 4.02 20.62 -25.80
C THR A 337 5.18 21.32 -25.10
N ASN A 338 5.52 20.92 -23.86
CA ASN A 338 6.56 21.53 -23.01
C ASN A 338 6.40 23.06 -22.82
N ILE A 339 5.17 23.57 -22.87
CA ILE A 339 4.85 24.97 -22.52
C ILE A 339 4.84 25.12 -20.99
N VAL A 340 4.24 24.13 -20.30
CA VAL A 340 4.30 23.98 -18.85
C VAL A 340 5.15 22.75 -18.55
N GLY A 341 6.23 22.91 -17.80
CA GLY A 341 7.18 21.83 -17.58
C GLY A 341 8.19 22.14 -16.50
N SER A 342 9.28 21.38 -16.47
CA SER A 342 10.35 21.62 -15.52
C SER A 342 11.13 22.89 -15.90
N GLN A 343 11.40 23.72 -14.90
CA GLN A 343 12.39 24.81 -14.94
C GLN A 343 13.56 24.51 -14.00
N ASP A 344 13.66 23.27 -13.54
CA ASP A 344 14.74 22.87 -12.64
C ASP A 344 16.09 22.86 -13.37
N VAL A 345 17.00 23.69 -12.88
CA VAL A 345 18.39 23.81 -13.37
C VAL A 345 19.39 23.23 -12.38
N THR A 346 18.92 22.52 -11.35
CA THR A 346 19.82 21.88 -10.37
C THR A 346 20.67 20.83 -11.09
N ILE A 347 21.99 20.95 -10.98
CA ILE A 347 22.96 20.02 -11.58
C ILE A 347 23.70 19.37 -10.42
N ASP A 348 23.78 18.04 -10.46
CA ASP A 348 24.58 17.32 -9.49
C ASP A 348 26.04 17.74 -9.62
N SER A 349 26.72 17.93 -8.49
CA SER A 349 28.11 18.43 -8.48
C SER A 349 29.12 17.41 -9.01
N TYR A 350 28.66 16.20 -9.27
CA TYR A 350 29.43 15.12 -9.85
C TYR A 350 28.80 14.69 -11.16
N SER A 351 29.62 14.22 -12.10
CA SER A 351 29.11 13.57 -13.30
C SER A 351 28.25 12.39 -12.91
N ASP A 352 27.18 12.16 -13.68
CA ASP A 352 26.44 10.91 -13.60
C ASP A 352 27.43 9.76 -13.70
N ILE A 353 27.24 8.73 -12.87
CA ILE A 353 28.02 7.49 -13.01
C ILE A 353 27.89 7.08 -14.47
N GLY A 354 29.02 6.89 -15.16
CA GLY A 354 29.02 6.55 -16.57
C GLY A 354 28.04 5.41 -16.85
N ILE A 355 27.31 5.50 -17.96
CA ILE A 355 26.29 4.52 -18.36
C ILE A 355 26.91 3.13 -18.20
N THR A 356 26.42 2.36 -17.24
CA THR A 356 26.82 0.96 -17.09
C THR A 356 26.16 0.18 -18.22
N ALA A 357 26.85 -0.82 -18.75
CA ALA A 357 26.23 -1.75 -19.68
C ALA A 357 24.95 -2.33 -19.06
N SER A 358 23.93 -2.50 -19.89
CA SER A 358 22.61 -3.07 -19.50
C SER A 358 22.72 -4.40 -18.76
N LEU A 359 23.78 -5.17 -19.02
CA LEU A 359 24.13 -6.37 -18.27
C LEU A 359 25.63 -6.37 -17.92
N ARG A 360 25.97 -7.01 -16.79
CA ARG A 360 27.38 -7.26 -16.43
C ARG A 360 27.98 -8.32 -17.34
N THR A 361 28.96 -7.94 -18.16
CA THR A 361 29.60 -8.83 -19.14
C THR A 361 30.85 -9.54 -18.61
N ASN A 362 31.46 -9.04 -17.54
CA ASN A 362 32.59 -9.68 -16.86
C ASN A 362 32.11 -10.71 -15.83
N VAL A 363 31.70 -11.88 -16.32
CA VAL A 363 31.19 -13.00 -15.51
C VAL A 363 31.82 -14.32 -15.97
N ASP A 364 31.83 -15.31 -15.08
CA ASP A 364 32.31 -16.65 -15.42
C ASP A 364 31.47 -17.28 -16.54
N GLU A 365 32.07 -18.18 -17.33
CA GLU A 365 31.43 -18.78 -18.51
C GLU A 365 30.13 -19.53 -18.20
N GLN A 366 29.99 -20.07 -17.00
CA GLN A 366 28.73 -20.68 -16.57
C GLN A 366 27.63 -19.63 -16.39
N CYS A 367 27.92 -18.54 -15.67
CA CYS A 367 26.96 -17.44 -15.45
C CYS A 367 26.58 -16.77 -16.78
N LYS A 368 27.54 -16.58 -17.68
CA LYS A 368 27.29 -16.05 -19.04
C LYS A 368 26.26 -16.87 -19.82
N ARG A 369 26.37 -18.21 -19.82
CA ARG A 369 25.38 -19.07 -20.48
C ARG A 369 23.99 -18.91 -19.87
N SER A 370 23.91 -18.89 -18.54
CA SER A 370 22.66 -18.70 -17.81
C SER A 370 22.02 -17.33 -18.06
N MET A 371 22.83 -16.28 -18.20
CA MET A 371 22.36 -14.93 -18.54
C MET A 371 21.87 -14.84 -19.98
N ILE A 372 22.57 -15.46 -20.93
CA ILE A 372 22.14 -15.55 -22.33
C ILE A 372 20.82 -16.32 -22.44
N GLU A 373 20.64 -17.37 -21.65
CA GLU A 373 19.39 -18.13 -21.60
C GLU A 373 18.22 -17.29 -21.07
N LEU A 374 18.46 -16.43 -20.07
CA LEU A 374 17.44 -15.58 -19.46
C LEU A 374 17.06 -14.37 -20.33
N HIS A 375 18.06 -13.61 -20.79
CA HIS A 375 17.87 -12.32 -21.48
C HIS A 375 17.88 -12.42 -23.00
N GLY A 376 18.33 -13.55 -23.54
CA GLY A 376 18.52 -13.77 -24.96
C GLY A 376 19.89 -13.29 -25.47
N GLN A 377 20.31 -13.86 -26.59
CA GLN A 377 21.61 -13.56 -27.20
C GLN A 377 21.71 -12.11 -27.70
N GLU A 378 20.61 -11.51 -28.12
CA GLU A 378 20.56 -10.14 -28.64
C GLU A 378 20.87 -9.11 -27.54
N ALA A 379 20.21 -9.24 -26.37
CA ALA A 379 20.47 -8.40 -25.20
C ALA A 379 21.90 -8.56 -24.69
N TRP A 380 22.43 -9.79 -24.68
CA TRP A 380 23.84 -10.03 -24.31
C TRP A 380 24.81 -9.35 -25.27
N ASN A 381 24.60 -9.49 -26.59
CA ASN A 381 25.45 -8.85 -27.59
C ASN A 381 25.40 -7.32 -27.49
N GLN A 382 24.21 -6.77 -27.21
CA GLN A 382 24.04 -5.35 -26.96
C GLN A 382 24.82 -4.92 -25.72
N ALA A 383 24.70 -5.62 -24.59
CA ALA A 383 25.45 -5.32 -23.38
C ALA A 383 26.98 -5.44 -23.59
N VAL A 384 27.45 -6.38 -24.41
CA VAL A 384 28.87 -6.47 -24.81
C VAL A 384 29.29 -5.27 -25.65
N SER A 385 28.50 -4.87 -26.64
CA SER A 385 28.77 -3.66 -27.43
C SER A 385 28.78 -2.40 -26.57
N GLU A 386 27.86 -2.30 -25.60
CA GLU A 386 27.82 -1.21 -24.63
C GLU A 386 29.08 -1.23 -23.75
N ALA A 387 29.44 -2.39 -23.19
CA ALA A 387 30.63 -2.56 -22.37
C ALA A 387 31.92 -2.26 -23.14
N GLU A 388 32.02 -2.64 -24.41
CA GLU A 388 33.15 -2.34 -25.29
C GLU A 388 33.21 -0.84 -25.65
N ALA A 389 32.07 -0.21 -25.90
CA ALA A 389 31.99 1.24 -26.13
C ALA A 389 32.40 2.02 -24.87
N ILE A 390 31.93 1.59 -23.70
CA ILE A 390 32.31 2.15 -22.40
C ILE A 390 33.81 1.93 -22.15
N ALA A 391 34.34 0.73 -22.39
CA ALA A 391 35.77 0.45 -22.24
C ALA A 391 36.64 1.25 -23.22
N ALA A 392 36.19 1.44 -24.48
CA ALA A 392 36.86 2.27 -25.47
C ALA A 392 36.86 3.75 -25.10
N GLN A 393 35.90 4.19 -24.29
CA GLN A 393 35.84 5.54 -23.73
C GLN A 393 36.63 5.71 -22.42
N GLY A 394 37.23 4.63 -21.88
CA GLY A 394 38.02 4.68 -20.63
C GLY A 394 37.43 3.90 -19.45
N GLY A 395 36.30 3.22 -19.64
CA GLY A 395 35.57 2.50 -18.60
C GLY A 395 34.37 3.29 -18.07
N VAL A 396 33.66 2.75 -17.07
CA VAL A 396 32.68 3.53 -16.30
C VAL A 396 33.50 4.54 -15.50
N GLU A 397 33.57 5.77 -15.99
CA GLU A 397 34.25 6.85 -15.27
C GLU A 397 33.62 6.95 -13.87
N ALA A 398 34.49 6.99 -12.86
CA ALA A 398 34.04 7.29 -11.52
C ALA A 398 33.31 8.63 -11.56
N SER A 399 32.27 8.79 -10.74
CA SER A 399 31.58 10.07 -10.61
C SER A 399 32.61 11.11 -10.17
N GLU A 400 33.08 11.90 -11.14
CA GLU A 400 34.11 12.91 -10.95
C GLU A 400 33.41 14.24 -10.75
N LYS A 401 34.00 15.10 -9.93
CA LYS A 401 33.44 16.42 -9.70
C LYS A 401 33.51 17.18 -11.02
N LEU A 402 32.34 17.58 -11.57
CA LEU A 402 32.27 18.32 -12.81
C LEU A 402 33.17 19.56 -12.74
N THR A 403 33.96 19.77 -13.79
CA THR A 403 34.75 20.99 -13.93
C THR A 403 33.82 22.19 -14.13
N GLU A 404 34.31 23.41 -13.84
CA GLU A 404 33.49 24.63 -13.96
C GLU A 404 32.94 24.82 -15.39
N ASP A 405 33.69 24.39 -16.41
CA ASP A 405 33.29 24.46 -17.82
C ASP A 405 32.20 23.43 -18.19
N GLU A 406 32.26 22.21 -17.64
CA GLU A 406 31.24 21.18 -17.86
C GLU A 406 29.93 21.51 -17.13
N LEU A 407 30.04 22.07 -15.93
CA LEU A 407 28.88 22.54 -15.18
C LEU A 407 28.18 23.68 -15.93
N ALA A 408 28.94 24.57 -16.58
CA ALA A 408 28.40 25.62 -17.44
C ALA A 408 27.73 25.05 -18.71
N ALA A 409 28.28 24.00 -19.32
CA ALA A 409 27.69 23.34 -20.48
C ALA A 409 26.40 22.57 -20.14
N ALA A 410 26.38 21.85 -19.02
CA ALA A 410 25.20 21.17 -18.51
C ALA A 410 24.08 22.18 -18.16
N LEU A 411 24.44 23.31 -17.57
CA LEU A 411 23.53 24.42 -17.29
C LEU A 411 22.93 25.01 -18.57
N GLN A 412 23.72 25.24 -19.62
CA GLN A 412 23.19 25.70 -20.91
C GLN A 412 22.20 24.70 -21.52
N THR A 413 22.47 23.40 -21.40
CA THR A 413 21.59 22.35 -21.91
C THR A 413 20.26 22.34 -21.16
N LYS A 414 20.27 22.42 -19.82
CA LYS A 414 19.05 22.54 -19.01
C LYS A 414 18.29 23.83 -19.27
N LEU A 415 18.99 24.95 -19.46
CA LEU A 415 18.36 26.24 -19.81
C LEU A 415 17.68 26.22 -21.18
N ALA A 416 18.26 25.52 -22.17
CA ALA A 416 17.67 25.38 -23.49
C ALA A 416 16.43 24.46 -23.50
N ALA A 417 16.38 23.47 -22.60
CA ALA A 417 15.26 22.54 -22.46
C ALA A 417 14.15 23.04 -21.51
N ALA A 418 14.42 24.09 -20.72
CA ALA A 418 13.51 24.61 -19.72
C ALA A 418 12.19 25.10 -20.33
N ALA A 419 11.09 24.72 -19.69
CA ALA A 419 9.77 25.15 -20.12
C ALA A 419 9.54 26.66 -19.85
N PRO A 420 8.78 27.36 -20.70
CA PRO A 420 8.42 28.76 -20.46
C PRO A 420 7.64 29.00 -19.17
N ILE A 421 6.84 28.02 -18.72
CA ILE A 421 6.09 28.08 -17.47
C ILE A 421 6.54 26.92 -16.58
N GLY A 422 6.94 27.22 -15.36
CA GLY A 422 7.30 26.25 -14.34
C GLY A 422 6.09 25.45 -13.89
N PHE A 423 6.27 24.14 -13.73
CA PHE A 423 5.19 23.22 -13.33
C PHE A 423 4.49 23.65 -12.04
N GLY A 424 5.22 24.18 -11.05
CA GLY A 424 4.66 24.66 -9.80
C GLY A 424 3.70 25.86 -9.99
N ILE A 425 4.11 26.86 -10.77
CA ILE A 425 3.31 28.07 -11.01
C ILE A 425 2.14 27.76 -11.95
N GLY A 426 2.40 27.05 -13.04
CA GLY A 426 1.36 26.59 -13.96
C GLY A 426 0.32 25.71 -13.27
N GLY A 427 0.76 24.75 -12.45
CA GLY A 427 -0.11 23.88 -11.67
C GLY A 427 -0.94 24.65 -10.64
N PHE A 428 -0.37 25.65 -9.96
CA PHE A 428 -1.12 26.50 -9.03
C PHE A 428 -2.18 27.35 -9.75
N ALA A 429 -1.82 27.98 -10.88
CA ALA A 429 -2.75 28.74 -11.71
C ALA A 429 -3.90 27.86 -12.22
N PHE A 430 -3.59 26.64 -12.66
CA PHE A 430 -4.56 25.62 -13.06
C PHE A 430 -5.53 25.26 -11.92
N ALA A 431 -5.02 24.98 -10.72
CA ALA A 431 -5.84 24.65 -9.55
C ALA A 431 -6.78 25.80 -9.16
N VAL A 432 -6.31 27.06 -9.27
CA VAL A 432 -7.12 28.27 -9.05
C VAL A 432 -8.25 28.38 -10.08
N MET A 433 -7.95 28.16 -11.37
CA MET A 433 -8.95 28.20 -12.43
C MET A 433 -10.02 27.11 -12.23
N LEU A 434 -9.62 25.90 -11.85
CA LEU A 434 -10.56 24.83 -11.48
C LEU A 434 -11.44 25.22 -10.29
N MET A 435 -10.86 25.75 -9.21
CA MET A 435 -11.62 26.18 -8.04
C MET A 435 -12.66 27.26 -8.38
N ILE A 436 -12.31 28.24 -9.21
CA ILE A 436 -13.25 29.28 -9.66
C ILE A 436 -14.38 28.67 -10.51
N SER A 437 -14.06 27.70 -11.38
CA SER A 437 -15.08 26.99 -12.18
C SER A 437 -16.06 26.21 -11.29
N LEU A 438 -15.54 25.45 -10.33
CA LEU A 438 -16.34 24.71 -9.34
C LEU A 438 -17.19 25.65 -8.49
N GLY A 439 -16.62 26.76 -8.02
CA GLY A 439 -17.35 27.79 -7.29
C GLY A 439 -18.53 28.39 -8.05
N ARG A 440 -18.35 28.58 -9.36
CA ARG A 440 -19.41 29.07 -10.26
C ARG A 440 -20.51 28.03 -10.46
N SER A 441 -20.16 26.74 -10.53
CA SER A 441 -21.11 25.65 -10.72
C SER A 441 -22.08 25.47 -9.55
N ALA A 442 -21.64 25.83 -8.33
CA ALA A 442 -22.45 25.71 -7.13
C ALA A 442 -23.46 26.86 -6.93
N ASP A 443 -23.54 27.80 -7.88
CA ASP A 443 -24.51 28.92 -7.95
C ASP A 443 -24.66 29.73 -6.64
N ILE A 444 -23.54 29.94 -5.92
CA ILE A 444 -23.54 30.45 -4.53
C ILE A 444 -23.71 32.00 -4.45
N GLY A 445 -24.31 32.65 -5.45
CA GLY A 445 -24.50 34.12 -5.44
C GLY A 445 -23.20 34.92 -5.41
N LEU A 446 -22.10 34.33 -5.91
CA LEU A 446 -20.78 34.95 -5.95
C LEU A 446 -20.75 36.09 -6.97
N SER A 447 -20.22 37.26 -6.59
CA SER A 447 -20.10 38.38 -7.52
C SER A 447 -19.11 38.04 -8.64
N GLN A 448 -19.48 38.35 -9.90
CA GLN A 448 -18.63 38.09 -11.07
C GLN A 448 -17.29 38.80 -11.02
N ARG A 449 -17.19 39.93 -10.31
CA ARG A 449 -15.95 40.72 -10.16
C ARG A 449 -14.84 39.94 -9.48
N HIS A 450 -15.11 39.27 -8.35
CA HIS A 450 -14.08 38.52 -7.62
C HIS A 450 -13.57 37.32 -8.45
N MET A 451 -14.45 36.60 -9.14
CA MET A 451 -14.07 35.50 -10.02
C MET A 451 -13.22 35.96 -11.22
N ALA A 452 -13.58 37.09 -11.83
CA ALA A 452 -12.80 37.68 -12.93
C ALA A 452 -11.41 38.13 -12.46
N VAL A 453 -11.30 38.74 -11.27
CA VAL A 453 -10.02 39.13 -10.67
C VAL A 453 -9.15 37.91 -10.36
N GLY A 454 -9.75 36.82 -9.86
CA GLY A 454 -9.03 35.57 -9.61
C GLY A 454 -8.50 34.91 -10.89
N MET A 455 -9.31 34.85 -11.96
CA MET A 455 -8.88 34.36 -13.26
C MET A 455 -7.79 35.24 -13.89
N ALA A 456 -7.94 36.56 -13.79
CA ALA A 456 -6.92 37.51 -14.24
C ALA A 456 -5.61 37.34 -13.47
N GLY A 457 -5.68 37.10 -12.15
CA GLY A 457 -4.51 36.79 -11.33
C GLY A 457 -3.80 35.50 -11.74
N ALA A 458 -4.55 34.43 -12.05
CA ALA A 458 -3.98 33.16 -12.51
C ALA A 458 -3.33 33.26 -13.91
N LEU A 459 -3.94 34.02 -14.83
CA LEU A 459 -3.33 34.31 -16.12
C LEU A 459 -2.10 35.21 -15.96
N LEU A 460 -2.17 36.21 -15.07
CA LEU A 460 -1.05 37.09 -14.78
C LEU A 460 0.12 36.32 -14.16
N SER A 461 -0.11 35.34 -13.28
CA SER A 461 0.99 34.52 -12.74
C SER A 461 1.69 33.73 -13.84
N MET A 462 0.95 33.16 -14.80
CA MET A 462 1.56 32.46 -15.94
C MET A 462 2.31 33.43 -16.86
N LEU A 463 1.82 34.66 -17.06
CA LEU A 463 2.50 35.68 -17.86
C LEU A 463 3.77 36.21 -17.16
N VAL A 464 3.73 36.43 -15.85
CA VAL A 464 4.92 36.82 -15.07
C VAL A 464 5.95 35.70 -15.15
N ASP A 465 5.53 34.43 -15.09
CA ASP A 465 6.44 33.29 -15.24
C ASP A 465 7.14 33.30 -16.61
N VAL A 466 6.39 33.45 -17.70
CA VAL A 466 6.95 33.48 -19.07
C VAL A 466 7.92 34.63 -19.32
N TRP A 467 7.68 35.81 -18.72
CA TRP A 467 8.38 37.04 -19.09
C TRP A 467 9.41 37.53 -18.07
N LEU A 468 9.24 37.20 -16.79
CA LEU A 468 10.03 37.77 -15.69
C LEU A 468 10.77 36.72 -14.88
N VAL A 469 10.22 35.50 -14.76
CA VAL A 469 10.86 34.38 -14.05
C VAL A 469 11.69 33.60 -15.06
N THR A 470 13.00 33.62 -14.89
CA THR A 470 13.89 32.74 -15.65
C THR A 470 14.30 31.56 -14.78
N PRO A 471 14.75 30.44 -15.34
CA PRO A 471 15.22 29.31 -14.54
C PRO A 471 16.39 29.65 -13.57
N LEU A 472 17.05 30.80 -13.76
CA LEU A 472 18.13 31.32 -12.91
C LEU A 472 17.64 32.31 -11.83
N THR A 473 16.36 32.68 -11.82
CA THR A 473 15.84 33.59 -10.78
C THR A 473 15.80 32.90 -9.43
N SER A 474 16.32 33.57 -8.39
CA SER A 474 16.32 32.99 -7.05
C SER A 474 14.87 32.79 -6.55
N PRO A 475 14.61 31.79 -5.69
CA PRO A 475 13.29 31.56 -5.12
C PRO A 475 12.70 32.80 -4.44
N GLY A 476 13.53 33.57 -3.72
CA GLY A 476 13.16 34.80 -3.04
C GLY A 476 12.73 35.90 -4.02
N LEU A 477 13.43 36.06 -5.14
CA LEU A 477 13.05 37.02 -6.18
C LEU A 477 11.76 36.58 -6.88
N THR A 478 11.60 35.28 -7.13
CA THR A 478 10.37 34.69 -7.70
C THR A 478 9.16 34.99 -6.82
N VAL A 479 9.29 34.82 -5.49
CA VAL A 479 8.22 35.18 -4.54
C VAL A 479 7.87 36.66 -4.66
N ILE A 480 8.87 37.55 -4.74
CA ILE A 480 8.63 39.00 -4.86
C ILE A 480 7.87 39.33 -6.16
N MET A 481 8.28 38.76 -7.28
CA MET A 481 7.61 38.96 -8.58
C MET A 481 6.18 38.41 -8.59
N MET A 482 5.94 37.32 -7.85
CA MET A 482 4.63 36.67 -7.77
C MET A 482 3.67 37.27 -6.73
N LEU A 483 4.11 38.19 -5.87
CA LEU A 483 3.26 38.81 -4.84
C LEU A 483 2.00 39.46 -5.41
N ILE A 484 2.11 40.20 -6.53
CA ILE A 484 0.96 40.87 -7.15
C ILE A 484 -0.03 39.85 -7.74
N PRO A 485 0.39 38.90 -8.61
CA PRO A 485 -0.49 37.82 -9.06
C PRO A 485 -1.14 37.05 -7.91
N TRP A 486 -0.37 36.66 -6.89
CA TRP A 486 -0.88 35.90 -5.75
C TRP A 486 -1.86 36.71 -4.88
N ALA A 487 -1.66 38.02 -4.74
CA ALA A 487 -2.62 38.88 -4.03
C ALA A 487 -3.96 38.99 -4.78
N LEU A 488 -3.92 39.09 -6.12
CA LEU A 488 -5.13 39.09 -6.96
C LEU A 488 -5.86 37.74 -6.89
N ILE A 489 -5.11 36.63 -6.96
CA ILE A 489 -5.63 35.28 -6.76
C ILE A 489 -6.29 35.18 -5.38
N TYR A 490 -5.60 35.55 -4.31
CA TYR A 490 -6.14 35.47 -2.94
C TYR A 490 -7.44 36.26 -2.80
N TYR A 491 -7.49 37.49 -3.32
CA TYR A 491 -8.71 38.31 -3.32
C TYR A 491 -9.84 37.65 -4.11
N GLY A 492 -9.54 37.06 -5.27
CA GLY A 492 -10.52 36.42 -6.13
C GLY A 492 -11.05 35.09 -5.60
N ILE A 493 -10.19 34.23 -5.03
CA ILE A 493 -10.58 32.89 -4.56
C ILE A 493 -11.18 32.93 -3.16
N LYS A 494 -10.83 33.89 -2.29
CA LYS A 494 -11.32 33.93 -0.90
C LYS A 494 -12.85 33.75 -0.77
N PRO A 495 -13.70 34.49 -1.52
CA PRO A 495 -15.14 34.27 -1.45
C PRO A 495 -15.56 32.92 -2.04
N VAL A 496 -14.85 32.42 -3.06
CA VAL A 496 -15.09 31.11 -3.67
C VAL A 496 -14.82 29.98 -2.67
N VAL A 497 -13.68 29.99 -2.00
CA VAL A 497 -13.30 29.02 -0.97
C VAL A 497 -14.28 29.06 0.19
N ALA A 498 -14.65 30.26 0.68
CA ALA A 498 -15.63 30.40 1.74
C ALA A 498 -17.02 29.86 1.34
N ALA A 499 -17.39 30.01 0.06
CA ALA A 499 -18.62 29.48 -0.48
C ALA A 499 -18.58 27.94 -0.60
N LEU A 500 -17.50 27.38 -1.15
CA LEU A 500 -17.28 25.93 -1.28
C LEU A 500 -17.21 25.25 0.10
N ALA A 501 -16.63 25.90 1.11
CA ALA A 501 -16.59 25.39 2.49
C ALA A 501 -17.98 25.27 3.16
N ARG A 502 -19.01 25.93 2.61
CA ARG A 502 -20.41 25.77 3.05
C ARG A 502 -21.09 24.54 2.43
N VAL A 503 -20.54 24.00 1.34
CA VAL A 503 -21.05 22.77 0.73
C VAL A 503 -20.70 21.62 1.67
N GLU A 504 -21.72 21.02 2.27
CA GLU A 504 -21.54 20.00 3.30
C GLU A 504 -20.73 18.80 2.81
N LEU A 505 -20.95 18.37 1.56
CA LEU A 505 -20.17 17.32 0.92
C LEU A 505 -18.68 17.63 0.92
N LEU A 506 -18.29 18.84 0.48
CA LEU A 506 -16.89 19.24 0.46
C LEU A 506 -16.34 19.39 1.88
N ARG A 507 -17.12 19.96 2.80
CA ARG A 507 -16.70 20.15 4.19
C ARG A 507 -16.39 18.82 4.90
N VAL A 508 -17.12 17.76 4.58
CA VAL A 508 -17.01 16.47 5.25
C VAL A 508 -16.03 15.52 4.55
N VAL A 509 -16.04 15.48 3.22
CA VAL A 509 -15.28 14.50 2.41
C VAL A 509 -13.87 14.98 2.09
N PHE A 510 -13.72 16.27 1.83
CA PHE A 510 -12.47 16.81 1.33
C PHE A 510 -11.32 16.71 2.35
N PRO A 511 -11.50 16.99 3.66
CA PRO A 511 -10.37 16.94 4.59
C PRO A 511 -9.74 15.54 4.75
N PRO A 512 -10.50 14.44 4.94
CA PRO A 512 -9.92 13.09 4.95
C PRO A 512 -9.30 12.69 3.61
N LEU A 513 -9.92 13.10 2.49
CA LEU A 513 -9.40 12.81 1.15
C LEU A 513 -8.04 13.50 0.92
N VAL A 514 -7.91 14.77 1.28
CA VAL A 514 -6.64 15.52 1.20
C VAL A 514 -5.58 14.87 2.07
N LEU A 515 -5.94 14.39 3.26
CA LEU A 515 -5.01 13.68 4.14
C LEU A 515 -4.51 12.38 3.50
N ILE A 516 -5.41 11.56 2.95
CA ILE A 516 -5.05 10.32 2.25
C ILE A 516 -4.19 10.63 1.03
N ILE A 517 -4.54 11.62 0.22
CA ILE A 517 -3.76 12.03 -0.96
C ILE A 517 -2.40 12.57 -0.55
N ALA A 518 -2.29 13.32 0.55
CA ALA A 518 -1.00 13.82 1.04
C ALA A 518 -0.08 12.68 1.48
N VAL A 519 -0.63 11.71 2.21
CA VAL A 519 0.12 10.54 2.70
C VAL A 519 0.48 9.57 1.57
N LEU A 520 -0.47 9.23 0.70
CA LEU A 520 -0.20 8.38 -0.45
C LEU A 520 0.70 9.11 -1.44
N GLY A 521 0.43 10.37 -1.76
CA GLY A 521 1.26 11.17 -2.68
C GLY A 521 2.72 11.27 -2.23
N SER A 522 2.99 11.40 -0.92
CA SER A 522 4.36 11.41 -0.42
C SER A 522 5.07 10.05 -0.51
N ILE A 523 4.32 8.95 -0.52
CA ILE A 523 4.86 7.58 -0.71
C ILE A 523 5.02 7.27 -2.20
N LEU A 524 3.95 7.47 -2.98
CA LEU A 524 3.89 7.16 -4.41
C LEU A 524 4.85 8.05 -5.22
N GLY A 525 5.07 9.30 -4.79
CA GLY A 525 6.02 10.22 -5.39
C GLY A 525 7.46 10.09 -4.90
N GLY A 526 7.79 9.05 -4.13
CA GLY A 526 9.16 8.80 -3.63
C GLY A 526 9.70 9.84 -2.65
N ILE A 527 8.85 10.76 -2.15
CA ILE A 527 9.29 11.88 -1.30
C ILE A 527 9.69 11.37 0.10
N THR A 528 8.91 10.44 0.65
CA THR A 528 9.13 9.90 2.00
C THR A 528 8.79 8.42 2.08
N ASN A 529 9.50 7.70 2.95
CA ASN A 529 9.17 6.32 3.29
C ASN A 529 7.78 6.21 3.96
N PRO A 530 7.18 5.01 4.01
CA PRO A 530 5.86 4.81 4.62
C PRO A 530 5.75 5.30 6.07
N THR A 531 6.82 5.25 6.85
CA THR A 531 6.80 5.59 8.28
C THR A 531 6.64 7.09 8.55
N PRO A 532 7.48 7.99 7.98
CA PRO A 532 7.22 9.44 8.03
C PRO A 532 5.85 9.82 7.46
N ALA A 533 5.45 9.21 6.34
CA ALA A 533 4.15 9.46 5.71
C ALA A 533 2.99 9.08 6.65
N ALA A 534 3.07 7.92 7.31
CA ALA A 534 2.09 7.50 8.31
C ALA A 534 2.05 8.45 9.51
N GLY A 535 3.20 8.96 9.97
CA GLY A 535 3.30 9.98 11.02
C GLY A 535 2.58 11.28 10.66
N LEU A 536 2.76 11.77 9.42
CA LEU A 536 2.02 12.92 8.88
C LEU A 536 0.51 12.63 8.82
N GLY A 537 0.12 11.42 8.42
CA GLY A 537 -1.26 10.94 8.44
C GLY A 537 -1.88 10.97 9.83
N ALA A 538 -1.21 10.40 10.83
CA ALA A 538 -1.64 10.38 12.21
C ALA A 538 -1.77 11.78 12.81
N ALA A 539 -0.78 12.65 12.58
CA ALA A 539 -0.82 14.05 13.00
C ALA A 539 -2.00 14.80 12.36
N GLY A 540 -2.19 14.65 11.04
CA GLY A 540 -3.31 15.25 10.32
C GLY A 540 -4.67 14.76 10.80
N ALA A 541 -4.82 13.45 11.09
CA ALA A 541 -6.05 12.90 11.64
C ALA A 541 -6.36 13.44 13.06
N LEU A 542 -5.35 13.57 13.92
CA LEU A 542 -5.51 14.19 15.25
C LEU A 542 -5.94 15.66 15.12
N MET A 543 -5.32 16.42 14.23
CA MET A 543 -5.71 17.81 14.00
C MET A 543 -7.13 17.93 13.43
N LEU A 544 -7.50 17.07 12.47
CA LEU A 544 -8.84 17.06 11.87
C LEU A 544 -9.91 16.65 12.90
N ALA A 545 -9.64 15.63 13.71
CA ALA A 545 -10.51 15.24 14.83
C ALA A 545 -10.66 16.37 15.87
N ALA A 546 -9.56 17.07 16.20
CA ALA A 546 -9.60 18.21 17.13
C ALA A 546 -10.38 19.39 16.55
N PHE A 547 -10.20 19.70 15.26
CA PHE A 547 -10.96 20.72 14.54
C PHE A 547 -12.46 20.44 14.62
N ARG A 548 -12.86 19.19 14.36
CA ARG A 548 -14.25 18.78 14.48
C ARG A 548 -14.76 18.90 15.91
N LYS A 549 -14.03 18.36 16.88
CA LYS A 549 -14.42 18.40 18.30
C LYS A 549 -14.63 19.84 18.80
N LEU A 550 -13.75 20.77 18.41
CA LEU A 550 -13.90 22.19 18.72
C LEU A 550 -15.12 22.81 18.04
N THR A 551 -15.43 22.39 16.81
CA THR A 551 -16.62 22.84 16.08
C THR A 551 -17.90 22.38 16.78
N ASP A 552 -17.95 21.10 17.20
CA ASP A 552 -19.07 20.51 17.93
C ASP A 552 -19.26 21.20 19.30
N ASP A 553 -18.17 21.54 19.98
CA ASP A 553 -18.15 22.28 21.25
C ASP A 553 -18.36 23.81 21.08
N GLN A 554 -18.58 24.32 19.85
CA GLN A 554 -18.70 25.76 19.51
C GLN A 554 -17.51 26.63 19.99
N LYS A 555 -16.31 26.04 20.06
CA LYS A 555 -15.06 26.71 20.44
C LYS A 555 -14.28 27.20 19.22
N SER A 556 -13.29 28.06 19.46
CA SER A 556 -12.43 28.59 18.40
C SER A 556 -11.57 27.49 17.76
N THR A 557 -11.75 27.25 16.46
CA THR A 557 -10.96 26.31 15.65
C THR A 557 -9.69 26.94 15.04
N LYS A 558 -9.49 28.25 15.25
CA LYS A 558 -8.47 29.05 14.55
C LYS A 558 -7.06 28.50 14.74
N VAL A 559 -6.71 28.07 15.94
CA VAL A 559 -5.36 27.56 16.26
C VAL A 559 -5.05 26.30 15.46
N ILE A 560 -5.99 25.36 15.40
CA ILE A 560 -5.82 24.11 14.66
C ILE A 560 -5.71 24.39 13.16
N LEU A 561 -6.57 25.28 12.64
CA LEU A 561 -6.55 25.65 11.23
C LEU A 561 -5.24 26.37 10.85
N GLN A 562 -4.76 27.30 11.68
CA GLN A 562 -3.48 27.98 11.48
C GLN A 562 -2.32 26.99 11.52
N ALA A 563 -2.36 25.99 12.40
CA ALA A 563 -1.33 24.96 12.46
C ALA A 563 -1.35 24.07 11.21
N SER A 564 -2.53 23.71 10.69
CA SER A 564 -2.63 22.99 9.41
C SER A 564 -2.04 23.80 8.27
N TYR A 565 -2.29 25.11 8.22
CA TYR A 565 -1.63 25.99 7.25
C TYR A 565 -0.12 26.08 7.46
N ALA A 566 0.35 26.10 8.70
CA ALA A 566 1.79 26.12 8.99
C ALA A 566 2.49 24.85 8.47
N VAL A 567 1.87 23.67 8.55
CA VAL A 567 2.39 22.44 7.93
C VAL A 567 2.51 22.59 6.42
N VAL A 568 1.46 23.06 5.74
CA VAL A 568 1.47 23.27 4.28
C VAL A 568 2.54 24.28 3.88
N ILE A 569 2.66 25.39 4.61
CA ILE A 569 3.69 26.40 4.37
C ILE A 569 5.09 25.79 4.58
N CYS A 570 5.29 24.99 5.62
CA CYS A 570 6.58 24.33 5.86
C CYS A 570 6.98 23.40 4.71
N ILE A 571 6.02 22.63 4.17
CA ILE A 571 6.26 21.76 2.99
C ILE A 571 6.60 22.62 1.78
N LEU A 572 5.85 23.68 1.50
CA LEU A 572 6.12 24.58 0.38
C LEU A 572 7.49 25.25 0.50
N MET A 573 7.90 25.66 1.71
CA MET A 573 9.24 26.22 1.94
C MET A 573 10.32 25.17 1.65
N GLY A 574 10.16 23.93 2.09
CA GLY A 574 11.12 22.86 1.84
C GLY A 574 11.23 22.43 0.37
N VAL A 575 10.15 22.59 -0.41
CA VAL A 575 10.16 22.28 -1.86
C VAL A 575 10.78 23.42 -2.69
N ASN A 576 10.61 24.68 -2.29
CA ASN A 576 11.01 25.82 -3.11
C ASN A 576 12.32 26.49 -2.67
N PHE A 577 12.75 26.29 -1.42
CA PHE A 577 13.98 26.91 -0.88
C PHE A 577 14.95 25.85 -0.40
N ASP A 578 16.24 26.05 -0.65
CA ASP A 578 17.28 25.28 0.02
C ASP A 578 17.34 25.71 1.50
N LEU A 579 17.09 24.76 2.41
CA LEU A 579 17.06 24.98 3.86
C LEU A 579 18.35 24.49 4.55
N ARG A 580 19.36 24.06 3.79
CA ARG A 580 20.64 23.58 4.34
C ARG A 580 21.49 24.74 4.84
N ILE A 581 21.65 24.83 6.16
CA ILE A 581 22.43 25.88 6.84
C ILE A 581 23.86 25.47 7.21
N SER A 582 24.24 24.22 6.95
CA SER A 582 25.54 23.65 7.34
C SER A 582 26.62 23.78 6.26
N THR A 583 26.36 24.51 5.18
CA THR A 583 27.33 24.73 4.08
C THR A 583 28.28 25.90 4.39
N GLU A 584 29.46 25.93 3.78
CA GLU A 584 30.50 26.94 4.07
C GLU A 584 30.10 28.37 3.68
N GLN A 585 29.20 28.53 2.70
CA GLN A 585 28.65 29.82 2.27
C GLN A 585 27.12 29.74 2.18
N VAL A 586 26.44 30.24 3.22
CA VAL A 586 24.97 30.27 3.28
C VAL A 586 24.48 31.67 2.90
N SER A 587 23.60 31.76 1.91
CA SER A 587 23.02 33.03 1.49
C SER A 587 22.08 33.61 2.59
N PRO A 588 21.91 34.95 2.66
CA PRO A 588 20.92 35.55 3.56
C PRO A 588 19.49 35.08 3.28
N GLU A 589 19.17 34.76 2.02
CA GLU A 589 17.88 34.23 1.60
C GLU A 589 17.60 32.87 2.26
N THR A 590 18.58 31.96 2.22
CA THR A 590 18.53 30.64 2.87
C THR A 590 18.29 30.75 4.38
N TRP A 591 18.95 31.70 5.05
CA TRP A 591 18.75 31.94 6.48
C TRP A 591 17.33 32.41 6.81
N ILE A 592 16.78 33.33 6.02
CA ILE A 592 15.41 33.83 6.20
C ILE A 592 14.40 32.70 5.96
N ALA A 593 14.59 31.94 4.87
CA ALA A 593 13.74 30.81 4.53
C ALA A 593 13.75 29.74 5.64
N PHE A 594 14.94 29.38 6.15
CA PHE A 594 15.11 28.45 7.25
C PHE A 594 14.41 28.94 8.53
N LEU A 595 14.64 30.19 8.95
CA LEU A 595 14.04 30.72 10.17
C LEU A 595 12.51 30.76 10.09
N PHE A 596 11.97 31.13 8.92
CA PHE A 596 10.54 31.16 8.69
C PHE A 596 9.94 29.73 8.68
N ALA A 597 10.57 28.79 7.97
CA ALA A 597 10.17 27.39 7.95
C ALA A 597 10.23 26.77 9.34
N TYR A 598 11.30 27.02 10.11
CA TYR A 598 11.45 26.57 11.48
C TYR A 598 10.37 27.17 12.41
N GLY A 599 10.03 28.45 12.25
CA GLY A 599 8.92 29.08 12.96
C GLY A 599 7.57 28.42 12.67
N MET A 600 7.30 28.12 11.39
CA MET A 600 6.09 27.39 10.98
C MET A 600 6.07 25.96 11.53
N TYR A 601 7.21 25.28 11.53
CA TYR A 601 7.36 23.95 12.13
C TYR A 601 7.05 23.96 13.64
N LEU A 602 7.60 24.90 14.40
CA LEU A 602 7.30 25.04 15.82
C LEU A 602 5.81 25.35 16.08
N TYR A 603 5.20 26.18 15.24
CA TYR A 603 3.77 26.48 15.34
C TYR A 603 2.89 25.26 15.00
N ALA A 604 3.27 24.47 13.99
CA ALA A 604 2.62 23.22 13.67
C ALA A 604 2.70 22.22 14.83
N LEU A 605 3.88 22.07 15.45
CA LEU A 605 4.08 21.23 16.64
C LEU A 605 3.21 21.70 17.82
N PHE A 606 3.16 23.01 18.07
CA PHE A 606 2.26 23.59 19.07
C PHE A 606 0.78 23.26 18.78
N GLY A 607 0.35 23.39 17.52
CA GLY A 607 -1.01 23.04 17.10
C GLY A 607 -1.34 21.56 17.27
N LEU A 608 -0.38 20.67 17.01
CA LEU A 608 -0.53 19.24 17.23
C LEU A 608 -0.66 18.91 18.74
N LEU A 609 0.17 19.52 19.58
CA LEU A 609 0.06 19.37 21.04
C LEU A 609 -1.30 19.88 21.54
N MET A 610 -1.76 21.02 21.04
CA MET A 610 -3.09 21.54 21.34
C MET A 610 -4.20 20.61 20.86
N ALA A 611 -4.06 20.00 19.68
CA ALA A 611 -5.01 18.99 19.18
C ALA A 611 -5.11 17.80 20.14
N CYS A 612 -3.96 17.28 20.60
CA CYS A 612 -3.92 16.20 21.59
C CYS A 612 -4.59 16.60 22.91
N LEU A 613 -4.33 17.81 23.42
CA LEU A 613 -4.97 18.31 24.64
C LEU A 613 -6.49 18.43 24.50
N VAL A 614 -6.97 18.99 23.38
CA VAL A 614 -8.41 19.11 23.07
C VAL A 614 -9.07 17.73 23.01
N LEU A 615 -8.45 16.78 22.32
CA LEU A 615 -8.99 15.41 22.18
C LEU A 615 -8.93 14.63 23.49
N TYR A 616 -7.93 14.88 24.32
CA TYR A 616 -7.83 14.31 25.66
C TYR A 616 -8.93 14.84 26.58
N GLN A 617 -9.16 16.16 26.58
CA GLN A 617 -10.26 16.78 27.33
C GLN A 617 -11.64 16.38 26.80
N GLY A 618 -11.74 16.10 25.49
CA GLY A 618 -12.97 15.66 24.84
C GLY A 618 -13.26 14.16 24.93
N ASP A 619 -12.51 13.39 25.71
CA ASP A 619 -12.60 11.92 25.87
C ASP A 619 -12.51 11.11 24.55
N VAL A 620 -11.93 11.70 23.49
CA VAL A 620 -11.69 11.02 22.21
C VAL A 620 -10.33 10.33 22.19
N LEU A 621 -9.29 10.98 22.73
CA LEU A 621 -7.91 10.46 22.65
C LEU A 621 -7.71 9.18 23.47
N ARG A 622 -8.41 9.03 24.61
CA ARG A 622 -8.26 7.85 25.48
C ARG A 622 -8.73 6.55 24.79
N PRO A 623 -9.95 6.48 24.19
CA PRO A 623 -10.34 5.37 23.34
C PRO A 623 -9.40 5.14 22.16
N VAL A 624 -8.98 6.22 21.49
CA VAL A 624 -8.08 6.13 20.32
C VAL A 624 -6.77 5.44 20.70
N VAL A 625 -6.08 5.90 21.75
CA VAL A 625 -4.83 5.29 22.22
C VAL A 625 -5.06 3.85 22.66
N ARG A 626 -6.14 3.57 23.42
CA ARG A 626 -6.42 2.21 23.90
C ARG A 626 -6.66 1.23 22.75
N GLU A 627 -7.48 1.58 21.78
CA GLU A 627 -7.77 0.71 20.64
C GLU A 627 -6.55 0.56 19.73
N THR A 628 -5.78 1.64 19.54
CA THR A 628 -4.50 1.59 18.82
C THR A 628 -3.52 0.63 19.51
N SER A 629 -3.32 0.76 20.82
CA SER A 629 -2.44 -0.12 21.59
C SER A 629 -2.90 -1.58 21.56
N LYS A 630 -4.22 -1.86 21.60
CA LYS A 630 -4.75 -3.23 21.49
C LYS A 630 -4.44 -3.85 20.14
N VAL A 631 -4.73 -3.14 19.04
CA VAL A 631 -4.49 -3.65 17.69
C VAL A 631 -2.99 -3.87 17.46
N THR A 632 -2.16 -2.89 17.82
CA THR A 632 -0.70 -3.04 17.69
C THR A 632 -0.17 -4.16 18.57
N SER A 633 -0.60 -4.28 19.83
CA SER A 633 -0.18 -5.38 20.71
C SER A 633 -0.59 -6.74 20.15
N MET A 634 -1.74 -6.85 19.51
CA MET A 634 -2.18 -8.08 18.83
C MET A 634 -1.22 -8.43 17.69
N VAL A 635 -0.92 -7.48 16.79
CA VAL A 635 0.00 -7.69 15.66
C VAL A 635 1.39 -8.12 16.16
N PHE A 636 1.95 -7.44 17.16
CA PHE A 636 3.27 -7.76 17.72
C PHE A 636 3.29 -9.13 18.41
N THR A 637 2.23 -9.50 19.14
CA THR A 637 2.18 -10.81 19.79
C THR A 637 2.05 -11.94 18.77
N ILE A 638 1.28 -11.74 17.69
CA ILE A 638 1.20 -12.67 16.56
C ILE A 638 2.56 -12.83 15.89
N LEU A 639 3.28 -11.73 15.65
CA LEU A 639 4.63 -11.73 15.07
C LEU A 639 5.62 -12.53 15.94
N ILE A 640 5.60 -12.35 17.26
CA ILE A 640 6.46 -13.10 18.20
C ILE A 640 6.07 -14.58 18.21
N GLY A 641 4.78 -14.89 18.35
CA GLY A 641 4.28 -16.25 18.37
C GLY A 641 4.59 -17.01 17.08
N SER A 642 4.47 -16.35 15.93
CA SER A 642 4.79 -16.93 14.63
C SER A 642 6.27 -17.25 14.46
N GLN A 643 7.20 -16.47 15.07
CA GLN A 643 8.62 -16.83 15.04
C GLN A 643 8.88 -18.15 15.79
N VAL A 644 8.23 -18.36 16.93
CA VAL A 644 8.33 -19.62 17.69
C VAL A 644 7.83 -20.79 16.85
N LEU A 645 6.61 -20.67 16.29
CA LEU A 645 6.03 -21.72 15.46
C LEU A 645 6.87 -22.00 14.21
N ASN A 646 7.29 -20.96 13.49
CA ASN A 646 8.08 -21.08 12.26
C ASN A 646 9.41 -21.79 12.53
N LEU A 647 10.11 -21.42 13.60
CA LEU A 647 11.38 -22.07 13.95
C LEU A 647 11.21 -23.51 14.42
N VAL A 648 10.10 -23.84 15.09
CA VAL A 648 9.74 -25.23 15.39
C VAL A 648 9.53 -26.03 14.11
N VAL A 649 8.79 -25.49 13.13
CA VAL A 649 8.60 -26.14 11.82
C VAL A 649 9.93 -26.36 11.10
N ILE A 650 10.84 -25.39 11.19
CA ILE A 650 12.20 -25.49 10.65
C ILE A 650 13.02 -26.56 11.38
N SER A 651 12.88 -26.68 12.70
CA SER A 651 13.69 -27.59 13.53
C SER A 651 13.58 -29.06 13.12
N TYR A 652 12.40 -29.49 12.64
CA TYR A 652 12.17 -30.85 12.13
C TYR A 652 12.12 -30.93 10.59
N GLY A 653 12.52 -29.87 9.87
CA GLY A 653 12.62 -29.86 8.40
C GLY A 653 11.30 -29.68 7.65
N GLY A 654 10.23 -29.22 8.31
CA GLY A 654 8.90 -29.07 7.71
C GLY A 654 8.85 -28.05 6.56
N GLU A 655 9.60 -26.96 6.65
CA GLU A 655 9.69 -25.95 5.58
C GLU A 655 10.28 -26.56 4.30
N HIS A 656 11.45 -27.20 4.40
CA HIS A 656 12.12 -27.83 3.26
C HIS A 656 11.25 -28.94 2.64
N TYR A 657 10.51 -29.70 3.46
CA TYR A 657 9.58 -30.71 2.97
C TYR A 657 8.50 -30.10 2.06
N ILE A 658 7.87 -29.00 2.50
CA ILE A 658 6.82 -28.31 1.72
C ILE A 658 7.42 -27.70 0.46
N GLN A 659 8.58 -27.05 0.56
CA GLN A 659 9.25 -26.43 -0.58
C GLN A 659 9.67 -27.46 -1.63
N GLN A 660 10.24 -28.59 -1.22
CA GLN A 660 10.61 -29.69 -2.13
C GLN A 660 9.38 -30.31 -2.80
N TYR A 661 8.27 -30.45 -2.07
CA TYR A 661 7.01 -30.91 -2.66
C TYR A 661 6.49 -29.93 -3.72
N LEU A 662 6.50 -28.62 -3.42
CA LEU A 662 6.08 -27.61 -4.40
C LEU A 662 7.03 -27.52 -5.60
N ARG A 663 8.34 -27.62 -5.39
CA ARG A 663 9.36 -27.63 -6.47
C ARG A 663 9.36 -28.91 -7.30
N SER A 664 8.64 -29.96 -6.87
CA SER A 664 8.50 -31.19 -7.67
C SER A 664 7.55 -31.06 -8.85
N PHE A 665 6.76 -29.99 -8.90
CA PHE A 665 5.94 -29.67 -10.06
C PHE A 665 6.77 -28.88 -11.08
N ASP A 666 6.82 -29.36 -12.33
CA ASP A 666 7.64 -28.73 -13.39
C ASP A 666 7.10 -27.36 -13.85
N ASN A 667 5.83 -27.04 -13.58
CA ASN A 667 5.17 -25.83 -14.06
C ASN A 667 4.93 -24.82 -12.94
N GLU A 668 5.58 -23.65 -13.03
CA GLU A 668 5.44 -22.53 -12.09
C GLU A 668 3.97 -22.07 -11.90
N ILE A 669 3.15 -22.11 -12.96
CA ILE A 669 1.73 -21.77 -12.90
C ILE A 669 0.98 -22.74 -11.98
N THR A 670 1.29 -24.03 -12.07
CA THR A 670 0.67 -25.05 -11.22
C THR A 670 1.04 -24.82 -9.76
N ILE A 671 2.32 -24.52 -9.48
CA ILE A 671 2.78 -24.18 -8.13
C ILE A 671 2.02 -22.98 -7.58
N PHE A 672 1.96 -21.90 -8.36
CA PHE A 672 1.27 -20.68 -7.97
C PHE A 672 -0.21 -20.94 -7.69
N LEU A 673 -0.91 -21.69 -8.54
CA LEU A 673 -2.33 -22.03 -8.34
C LEU A 673 -2.54 -22.90 -7.09
N ILE A 674 -1.68 -23.89 -6.84
CA ILE A 674 -1.71 -24.71 -5.63
C ILE A 674 -1.57 -23.82 -4.38
N VAL A 675 -0.61 -22.89 -4.39
CA VAL A 675 -0.41 -21.98 -3.25
C VAL A 675 -1.60 -21.04 -3.10
N MET A 676 -2.16 -20.52 -4.18
CA MET A 676 -3.36 -19.67 -4.12
C MET A 676 -4.55 -20.41 -3.51
N VAL A 677 -4.80 -21.67 -3.92
CA VAL A 677 -5.84 -22.50 -3.31
C VAL A 677 -5.52 -22.80 -1.83
N LEU A 678 -4.27 -23.08 -1.50
CA LEU A 678 -3.83 -23.32 -0.12
C LEU A 678 -4.10 -22.09 0.76
N LEU A 679 -3.66 -20.91 0.34
CA LEU A 679 -3.85 -19.64 1.06
C LEU A 679 -5.34 -19.31 1.20
N PHE A 680 -6.13 -19.59 0.16
CA PHE A 680 -7.59 -19.42 0.19
C PHE A 680 -8.25 -20.33 1.22
N VAL A 681 -7.90 -21.61 1.26
CA VAL A 681 -8.47 -22.57 2.22
C VAL A 681 -8.02 -22.26 3.65
N LEU A 682 -6.75 -21.89 3.84
CA LEU A 682 -6.24 -21.54 5.18
C LEU A 682 -6.91 -20.29 5.75
N GLY A 683 -7.27 -19.32 4.89
CA GLY A 683 -7.96 -18.11 5.31
C GLY A 683 -9.37 -18.33 5.82
N PHE A 684 -9.91 -19.55 5.76
CA PHE A 684 -11.15 -19.90 6.44
C PHE A 684 -10.96 -20.02 7.96
N VAL A 685 -9.76 -20.39 8.40
CA VAL A 685 -9.49 -20.65 9.82
C VAL A 685 -8.53 -19.63 10.42
N LEU A 686 -7.65 -19.08 9.60
CA LEU A 686 -6.61 -18.13 10.00
C LEU A 686 -6.91 -16.73 9.46
N ASP A 687 -6.60 -15.71 10.24
CA ASP A 687 -6.56 -14.32 9.83
C ASP A 687 -5.40 -14.08 8.84
N PHE A 688 -5.50 -13.03 8.02
CA PHE A 688 -4.47 -12.69 7.03
C PHE A 688 -3.11 -12.46 7.70
N LEU A 689 -3.07 -11.86 8.90
CA LEU A 689 -1.83 -11.65 9.64
C LEU A 689 -1.11 -12.96 9.94
N GLU A 690 -1.87 -13.98 10.35
CA GLU A 690 -1.31 -15.31 10.63
C GLU A 690 -0.80 -15.97 9.36
N ILE A 691 -1.55 -15.90 8.27
CA ILE A 691 -1.14 -16.49 7.00
C ILE A 691 0.12 -15.83 6.47
N ILE A 692 0.18 -14.50 6.54
CA ILE A 692 1.34 -13.72 6.08
C ILE A 692 2.59 -14.02 6.92
N TYR A 693 2.47 -14.27 8.22
CA TYR A 693 3.65 -14.58 9.05
C TYR A 693 4.00 -16.07 9.17
N ILE A 694 3.06 -16.98 8.89
CA ILE A 694 3.28 -18.43 9.00
C ILE A 694 3.49 -19.05 7.62
N VAL A 695 2.55 -18.84 6.70
CA VAL A 695 2.51 -19.57 5.44
C VAL A 695 3.39 -18.91 4.39
N VAL A 696 3.29 -17.59 4.22
CA VAL A 696 4.05 -16.86 3.19
C VAL A 696 5.57 -17.07 3.32
N PRO A 697 6.19 -17.11 4.50
CA PRO A 697 7.62 -17.44 4.60
C PRO A 697 7.96 -18.87 4.17
N ILE A 698 7.03 -19.82 4.33
CA ILE A 698 7.24 -21.23 3.95
C ILE A 698 7.13 -21.38 2.43
N VAL A 699 6.09 -20.80 1.81
CA VAL A 699 5.81 -20.96 0.36
C VAL A 699 6.47 -19.88 -0.51
N GLY A 700 6.76 -18.72 0.07
CA GLY A 700 7.26 -17.53 -0.61
C GLY A 700 8.60 -17.74 -1.31
N PRO A 701 9.61 -18.42 -0.74
CA PRO A 701 10.85 -18.73 -1.45
C PRO A 701 10.65 -19.54 -2.73
N VAL A 702 9.54 -20.28 -2.84
CA VAL A 702 9.19 -21.02 -4.07
C VAL A 702 8.50 -20.11 -5.08
N ILE A 703 7.60 -19.23 -4.63
CA ILE A 703 6.85 -18.35 -5.53
C ILE A 703 7.72 -17.18 -6.02
N TYR A 704 8.35 -16.46 -5.10
CA TYR A 704 9.16 -15.28 -5.42
C TYR A 704 10.51 -15.65 -6.04
N GLY A 705 10.93 -16.92 -5.94
CA GLY A 705 12.08 -17.45 -6.67
C GLY A 705 11.79 -17.81 -8.13
N GLY A 706 10.51 -17.79 -8.55
CA GLY A 706 10.09 -18.03 -9.93
C GLY A 706 10.33 -16.84 -10.87
N THR A 707 9.66 -16.84 -12.02
CA THR A 707 9.76 -15.76 -13.03
C THR A 707 8.66 -14.71 -12.94
N PHE A 708 7.69 -14.87 -12.04
CA PHE A 708 6.57 -13.91 -11.95
C PHE A 708 7.02 -12.57 -11.34
N ASP A 709 6.41 -11.49 -11.83
CA ASP A 709 6.56 -10.16 -11.24
C ASP A 709 6.13 -10.20 -9.75
N PRO A 710 7.00 -9.80 -8.82
CA PRO A 710 6.74 -9.96 -7.40
C PRO A 710 5.64 -9.01 -6.91
N ALA A 711 5.41 -7.86 -7.56
CA ALA A 711 4.31 -6.98 -7.21
C ALA A 711 2.98 -7.62 -7.59
N TRP A 712 2.87 -8.17 -8.80
CA TRP A 712 1.70 -8.93 -9.25
C TRP A 712 1.40 -10.12 -8.33
N VAL A 713 2.40 -10.95 -8.01
CA VAL A 713 2.25 -12.07 -7.06
C VAL A 713 1.69 -11.59 -5.72
N THR A 714 2.27 -10.52 -5.18
CA THR A 714 1.88 -9.98 -3.87
C THR A 714 0.43 -9.48 -3.87
N ILE A 715 0.01 -8.77 -4.93
CA ILE A 715 -1.36 -8.28 -5.07
C ILE A 715 -2.37 -9.44 -5.25
N MET A 716 -2.00 -10.47 -6.02
CA MET A 716 -2.83 -11.67 -6.17
C MET A 716 -3.03 -12.36 -4.82
N ILE A 717 -1.97 -12.52 -4.02
CA ILE A 717 -2.05 -13.05 -2.65
C ILE A 717 -2.97 -12.17 -1.79
N ALA A 718 -2.82 -10.85 -1.82
CA ALA A 718 -3.62 -9.92 -1.03
C ALA A 718 -5.13 -10.04 -1.34
N ILE A 719 -5.52 -10.05 -2.62
CA ILE A 719 -6.93 -10.18 -3.02
C ILE A 719 -7.47 -11.57 -2.72
N ASN A 720 -6.65 -12.62 -2.83
CA ASN A 720 -7.05 -13.97 -2.48
C ASN A 720 -7.31 -14.13 -0.96
N LEU A 721 -6.46 -13.53 -0.12
CA LEU A 721 -6.70 -13.46 1.33
C LEU A 721 -7.99 -12.69 1.64
N GLN A 722 -8.26 -11.60 0.91
CA GLN A 722 -9.51 -10.85 1.01
C GLN A 722 -10.72 -11.70 0.61
N THR A 723 -10.60 -12.52 -0.43
CA THR A 723 -11.67 -13.40 -0.92
C THR A 723 -12.00 -14.46 0.11
N SER A 724 -10.97 -15.07 0.69
CA SER A 724 -11.14 -16.02 1.78
C SER A 724 -11.87 -15.39 2.97
N PHE A 725 -11.51 -14.16 3.33
CA PHE A 725 -12.11 -13.43 4.46
C PHE A 725 -13.62 -13.16 4.31
N LEU A 726 -14.14 -13.19 3.08
CA LEU A 726 -15.55 -13.03 2.75
C LEU A 726 -16.31 -14.34 2.53
N THR A 727 -15.62 -15.47 2.36
CA THR A 727 -16.24 -16.69 1.83
C THR A 727 -16.97 -17.49 2.94
N PRO A 728 -18.28 -17.77 2.80
CA PRO A 728 -19.00 -18.64 3.74
C PRO A 728 -18.47 -20.08 3.71
N PRO A 729 -18.58 -20.85 4.82
CA PRO A 729 -19.24 -20.49 6.08
C PRO A 729 -18.33 -19.74 7.06
N PHE A 730 -17.04 -19.61 6.77
CA PHE A 730 -16.03 -19.21 7.75
C PHE A 730 -15.52 -17.77 7.63
N GLY A 731 -15.92 -17.00 6.61
CA GLY A 731 -15.43 -15.64 6.40
C GLY A 731 -15.60 -14.76 7.65
N PHE A 732 -14.47 -14.33 8.24
CA PHE A 732 -14.42 -13.54 9.48
C PHE A 732 -15.27 -12.26 9.40
N ALA A 733 -15.28 -11.59 8.24
CA ALA A 733 -16.12 -10.42 8.00
C ALA A 733 -17.61 -10.71 8.23
N LEU A 734 -18.07 -11.93 7.93
CA LEU A 734 -19.46 -12.33 8.12
C LEU A 734 -19.80 -12.52 9.60
N PHE A 735 -18.86 -13.06 10.39
CA PHE A 735 -19.02 -13.20 11.83
C PHE A 735 -18.98 -11.85 12.55
N TYR A 736 -18.09 -10.96 12.13
CA TYR A 736 -18.03 -9.58 12.63
C TYR A 736 -19.35 -8.85 12.37
N LEU A 737 -19.89 -8.93 11.16
CA LEU A 737 -21.21 -8.37 10.86
C LEU A 737 -22.33 -9.05 11.66
N ARG A 738 -22.28 -10.38 11.79
CA ARG A 738 -23.30 -11.13 12.56
C ARG A 738 -23.33 -10.70 14.03
N GLY A 739 -22.18 -10.36 14.62
CA GLY A 739 -22.05 -9.87 15.99
C GLY A 739 -22.81 -8.57 16.26
N VAL A 740 -23.00 -7.74 15.24
CA VAL A 740 -23.74 -6.45 15.34
C VAL A 740 -25.10 -6.45 14.66
N ALA A 741 -25.39 -7.44 13.82
CA ALA A 741 -26.63 -7.51 13.07
C ALA A 741 -27.86 -7.74 13.99
N PRO A 742 -28.97 -7.01 13.77
CA PRO A 742 -30.19 -7.17 14.56
C PRO A 742 -30.80 -8.56 14.34
N ARG A 743 -31.62 -9.02 15.30
CA ARG A 743 -32.26 -10.36 15.27
C ARG A 743 -33.15 -10.61 14.04
N SER A 744 -33.57 -9.57 13.33
CA SER A 744 -34.34 -9.67 12.10
C SER A 744 -33.52 -10.23 10.92
N VAL A 745 -32.19 -10.09 10.94
CA VAL A 745 -31.29 -10.56 9.89
C VAL A 745 -30.80 -11.97 10.24
N ARG A 746 -31.09 -12.95 9.40
CA ARG A 746 -30.64 -14.34 9.61
C ARG A 746 -29.22 -14.52 9.07
N THR A 747 -28.44 -15.45 9.63
CA THR A 747 -27.11 -15.80 9.11
C THR A 747 -27.16 -16.21 7.63
N GLN A 748 -28.24 -16.88 7.22
CA GLN A 748 -28.47 -17.22 5.80
C GLN A 748 -28.60 -16.00 4.90
N ASP A 749 -29.11 -14.87 5.40
CA ASP A 749 -29.22 -13.63 4.64
C ASP A 749 -27.83 -13.01 4.43
N ILE A 750 -26.96 -13.08 5.45
CA ILE A 750 -25.56 -12.65 5.36
C ILE A 750 -24.80 -13.50 4.33
N TYR A 751 -24.91 -14.83 4.42
CA TYR A 751 -24.21 -15.75 3.50
C TYR A 751 -24.68 -15.61 2.05
N ARG A 752 -26.00 -15.52 1.82
CA ARG A 752 -26.53 -15.28 0.46
C ARG A 752 -26.23 -13.88 -0.03
N GLY A 753 -26.11 -12.91 0.87
CA GLY A 753 -25.78 -11.54 0.58
C GLY A 753 -24.36 -11.35 0.07
N VAL A 754 -23.39 -12.06 0.65
CA VAL A 754 -21.97 -11.92 0.29
C VAL A 754 -21.58 -12.72 -0.96
N LEU A 755 -22.28 -13.82 -1.26
CA LEU A 755 -21.91 -14.72 -2.36
C LEU A 755 -21.67 -14.01 -3.72
N PRO A 756 -22.51 -13.03 -4.15
CA PRO A 756 -22.23 -12.27 -5.36
C PRO A 756 -20.92 -11.46 -5.30
N PHE A 757 -20.56 -10.93 -4.14
CA PHE A 757 -19.29 -10.20 -3.95
C PHE A 757 -18.08 -11.13 -3.97
N VAL A 758 -18.20 -12.36 -3.45
CA VAL A 758 -17.17 -13.40 -3.59
C VAL A 758 -16.97 -13.73 -5.07
N VAL A 759 -18.05 -13.91 -5.84
CA VAL A 759 -17.97 -14.12 -7.29
C VAL A 759 -17.28 -12.94 -7.99
N ILE A 760 -17.60 -11.70 -7.60
CA ILE A 760 -16.92 -10.50 -8.14
C ILE A 760 -15.43 -10.50 -7.80
N GLN A 761 -15.02 -10.94 -6.61
CA GLN A 761 -13.60 -11.06 -6.27
C GLN A 761 -12.88 -12.12 -7.10
N ILE A 762 -13.51 -13.30 -7.31
CA ILE A 762 -12.96 -14.33 -8.18
C ILE A 762 -12.83 -13.80 -9.62
N VAL A 763 -13.84 -13.07 -10.12
CA VAL A 763 -13.77 -12.40 -11.42
C VAL A 763 -12.66 -11.35 -11.43
N GLY A 764 -12.48 -10.59 -10.35
CA GLY A 764 -11.37 -9.65 -10.20
C GLY A 764 -10.01 -10.33 -10.28
N LEU A 765 -9.82 -11.46 -9.59
CA LEU A 765 -8.60 -12.28 -9.69
C LEU A 765 -8.38 -12.80 -11.12
N LEU A 766 -9.44 -13.23 -11.81
CA LEU A 766 -9.34 -13.66 -13.21
C LEU A 766 -8.98 -12.49 -14.13
N ILE A 767 -9.52 -11.29 -13.90
CA ILE A 767 -9.16 -10.09 -14.65
C ILE A 767 -7.66 -9.80 -14.46
N LEU A 768 -7.15 -9.80 -13.23
CA LEU A 768 -5.72 -9.58 -12.97
C LEU A 768 -4.83 -10.71 -13.49
N TRP A 769 -5.35 -11.93 -13.60
CA TRP A 769 -4.68 -13.05 -14.23
C TRP A 769 -4.50 -12.85 -15.73
N PHE A 770 -5.55 -12.42 -16.43
CA PHE A 770 -5.49 -12.19 -17.89
C PHE A 770 -4.88 -10.83 -18.26
N PHE A 771 -4.92 -9.86 -17.34
CA PHE A 771 -4.44 -8.49 -17.52
C PHE A 771 -3.52 -8.08 -16.37
N PRO A 772 -2.30 -8.65 -16.28
CA PRO A 772 -1.33 -8.32 -15.23
C PRO A 772 -0.90 -6.84 -15.26
N GLU A 773 -1.00 -6.20 -16.43
CA GLU A 773 -0.72 -4.78 -16.65
C GLU A 773 -1.48 -3.85 -15.70
N ILE A 774 -2.67 -4.24 -15.23
CA ILE A 774 -3.45 -3.46 -14.26
C ILE A 774 -2.66 -3.24 -12.96
N VAL A 775 -1.80 -4.19 -12.59
CA VAL A 775 -0.95 -4.12 -11.40
C VAL A 775 0.37 -3.40 -11.69
N THR A 776 0.96 -3.62 -12.88
CA THR A 776 2.32 -3.13 -13.19
C THR A 776 2.36 -1.73 -13.81
N ILE A 777 1.25 -1.23 -14.36
CA ILE A 777 1.23 0.06 -15.09
C ILE A 777 1.53 1.27 -14.21
N VAL A 778 1.05 1.31 -12.97
CA VAL A 778 1.28 2.47 -12.09
C VAL A 778 2.74 2.53 -11.64
N PRO A 779 3.36 1.43 -11.17
CA PRO A 779 4.80 1.39 -10.93
C PRO A 779 5.62 1.82 -12.14
N GLN A 780 5.38 1.21 -13.31
CA GLN A 780 6.15 1.47 -14.54
C GLN A 780 6.02 2.90 -15.10
N LEU A 781 4.97 3.64 -14.72
CA LEU A 781 4.80 5.04 -15.11
C LEU A 781 5.47 6.02 -14.15
N LEU A 782 5.84 5.56 -12.94
CA LEU A 782 6.41 6.37 -11.88
C LEU A 782 7.91 6.08 -11.66
N ASP A 783 8.38 4.90 -12.06
CA ASP A 783 9.81 4.58 -12.27
C ASP A 783 10.32 5.23 -13.56
#